data_AF-A0A6N7Y5Z9-F1
#
_entry.id   AF-A0A6N7Y5Z9-F1
#
_cell.length_a   1.000
_cell.length_b   1.000
_cell.length_c   1.000
_cell.angle_alpha   90.00
_cell.angle_beta   90.00
_cell.angle_gamma   90.00
#
_symmetry.space_group_name_H-M   'P 1'
#
loop_
_entity.id
_entity.type
_entity.pdbx_description
1 polymer ?
#
loop_
_entity_poly.entity_id
_entity_poly.type
_entity_poly.pdbx_seq_one_letter_code
_entity_poly.pdbx_strand_id
1 'polypeptide(L)'
;MPRLILKCPYLKGGSDKTSAHLENLVNYIATRDGVEKINIENRNFSSTKQGELILQLVKEFPNTKNLFEYEDYIKNPSLENASEFISIAIEENFDKIGKRKNYVDYIANRLRVEKMGKHGLFTGGDESLVLSRIAEEVANHEGNVWTPIISLRREDAAGLGYDNAESWHNMLSYYAIDIAESLKIKPENFQWYAAFHNEGHHPHIHMICYSTDPKKGYLTKKGIEKMKSGFVKNIFGQELKEIYIEQSKRRDELKEESREVLLQLISEMKNDTYRNSNVEELFIGFAERLKFSKGKKQYGYLQPKLKAMVDEIVDELAKEERISKAYELWYEMRNEVLHSYMDNLPEPLPLSQQKEFKSIKNMIIKEADNFNKGIFSFEEIANGDIDMTDEIVDKAIDNRAEKNTEFIEVEGSNLDLINEIEVSDDIDIAEDVYIKWSDDYKRACEFLFGTDDIVQDFEEAFCLFRSEAEKGNALAMFNMGRMFADGLGIEIDIEESYKWYEKALNAFHKVESRKPWKYTEYRIGKMYSQGLGTEEDYEKAAYWLTLSAKERYKFAEYSLGGLYYRGQGVEQSYESAFDLYLKSAKQGFPYADFEAAKMYRDGIGTDRNKEESDKYFYSAFIGFKRLEKQSHDDKIQYRLGWMLQNGIGTEKDIGEAKQYYEKSAKLGNTFACYSLAKLILAEENPEHELPVIR
;
A
#
# COMPACT_ATOMS: atom_id res chain seq x y z
N MET A 1 -17.83 3.67 15.88
CA MET A 1 -17.43 3.39 14.49
C MET A 1 -16.47 4.47 14.06
N PRO A 2 -15.28 4.12 13.54
CA PRO A 2 -14.31 5.07 13.00
C PRO A 2 -14.96 6.05 12.02
N ARG A 3 -15.07 7.33 12.38
CA ARG A 3 -15.59 8.35 11.47
C ARG A 3 -14.85 9.66 11.65
N LEU A 4 -14.29 10.14 10.56
CA LEU A 4 -13.63 11.44 10.48
C LEU A 4 -14.49 12.38 9.65
N ILE A 5 -14.70 13.61 10.11
CA ILE A 5 -15.24 14.68 9.27
C ILE A 5 -14.07 15.48 8.72
N LEU A 6 -13.95 15.56 7.39
CA LEU A 6 -13.04 16.48 6.70
C LEU A 6 -13.87 17.37 5.78
N LYS A 7 -13.83 18.68 6.01
CA LYS A 7 -14.29 19.68 5.05
C LYS A 7 -13.11 20.51 4.55
N CYS A 8 -13.19 20.97 3.32
CA CYS A 8 -12.15 21.82 2.72
C CYS A 8 -12.76 23.04 2.02
N PRO A 9 -13.33 24.00 2.77
CA PRO A 9 -13.70 25.31 2.23
C PRO A 9 -12.47 26.06 1.69
N TYR A 10 -12.71 27.11 0.89
CA TYR A 10 -11.63 27.94 0.39
C TYR A 10 -12.05 29.41 0.26
N LEU A 11 -11.11 30.30 0.51
CA LEU A 11 -11.23 31.74 0.34
C LEU A 11 -10.66 32.08 -1.04
N LYS A 12 -11.45 32.68 -1.94
CA LYS A 12 -11.00 33.09 -3.28
C LYS A 12 -10.27 34.44 -3.28
N GLY A 13 -9.17 34.55 -4.00
CA GLY A 13 -8.37 35.78 -4.09
C GLY A 13 -8.90 36.76 -5.14
N GLY A 14 -8.69 38.06 -4.92
CA GLY A 14 -8.88 39.12 -5.92
C GLY A 14 -10.32 39.56 -6.23
N SER A 15 -11.32 39.32 -5.36
CA SER A 15 -12.68 39.82 -5.60
C SER A 15 -13.28 40.58 -4.41
N ASP A 16 -13.29 41.91 -4.51
CA ASP A 16 -14.09 42.81 -3.64
C ASP A 16 -15.61 42.60 -3.76
N LYS A 17 -16.06 41.77 -4.72
CA LYS A 17 -17.46 41.69 -5.16
C LYS A 17 -18.31 40.58 -4.54
N THR A 18 -17.74 39.64 -3.77
CA THR A 18 -18.53 38.56 -3.14
C THR A 18 -18.89 38.86 -1.69
N SER A 19 -18.35 39.93 -1.11
CA SER A 19 -18.55 40.32 0.30
C SER A 19 -19.91 40.99 0.57
N ALA A 20 -20.54 41.63 -0.43
CA ALA A 20 -21.67 42.52 -0.20
C ALA A 20 -23.03 41.82 0.09
N HIS A 21 -23.19 40.53 -0.20
CA HIS A 21 -24.47 39.83 0.04
C HIS A 21 -24.53 39.11 1.40
N LEU A 22 -23.37 38.80 2.00
CA LEU A 22 -23.26 38.11 3.29
C LEU A 22 -22.70 39.00 4.41
N GLU A 23 -22.15 40.18 4.10
CA GLU A 23 -21.95 41.26 5.07
C GLU A 23 -23.29 41.66 5.74
N ASN A 24 -24.41 41.47 5.03
CA ASN A 24 -25.73 41.57 5.63
C ASN A 24 -26.07 40.43 6.58
N LEU A 25 -25.57 39.21 6.41
CA LEU A 25 -25.83 38.11 7.35
C LEU A 25 -24.98 38.26 8.62
N VAL A 26 -23.70 38.65 8.50
CA VAL A 26 -22.83 38.97 9.64
C VAL A 26 -23.30 40.21 10.38
N ASN A 27 -23.67 41.29 9.69
CA ASN A 27 -24.27 42.45 10.34
C ASN A 27 -25.66 42.12 10.90
N TYR A 28 -26.47 41.29 10.24
CA TYR A 28 -27.76 40.83 10.77
C TYR A 28 -27.61 40.01 12.07
N ILE A 29 -26.53 39.22 12.18
CA ILE A 29 -26.16 38.50 13.42
C ILE A 29 -25.54 39.45 14.46
N ALA A 30 -24.90 40.56 14.05
CA ALA A 30 -24.15 41.46 14.92
C ALA A 30 -24.84 42.78 15.33
N THR A 31 -25.93 43.23 14.67
CA THR A 31 -26.45 44.61 14.83
C THR A 31 -27.98 44.72 14.96
N ARG A 32 -28.66 43.77 15.60
CA ARG A 32 -30.10 43.94 15.87
C ARG A 32 -30.34 44.88 17.05
N ASP A 33 -31.12 45.94 16.83
CA ASP A 33 -31.52 46.90 17.86
C ASP A 33 -32.22 46.19 19.02
N GLY A 34 -31.63 46.33 20.22
CA GLY A 34 -32.10 45.74 21.48
C GLY A 34 -31.22 44.63 22.07
N VAL A 35 -30.02 44.36 21.54
CA VAL A 35 -29.09 43.36 22.09
C VAL A 35 -27.75 44.02 22.44
N GLU A 36 -27.28 43.80 23.67
CA GLU A 36 -25.95 44.24 24.14
C GLU A 36 -24.83 43.72 23.24
N LYS A 37 -23.76 44.52 23.12
CA LYS A 37 -22.56 44.21 22.34
C LYS A 37 -22.12 42.77 22.60
N ILE A 38 -21.97 41.96 21.54
CA ILE A 38 -21.39 40.62 21.62
C ILE A 38 -19.91 40.76 22.00
N ASN A 39 -19.65 40.82 23.30
CA ASN A 39 -18.46 40.22 23.87
C ASN A 39 -18.80 38.72 24.00
N ILE A 40 -17.94 37.82 23.53
CA ILE A 40 -18.11 36.35 23.70
C ILE A 40 -17.81 35.97 25.16
N GLU A 41 -18.29 36.78 26.10
CA GLU A 41 -18.32 36.53 27.55
C GLU A 41 -19.76 36.24 28.01
N ASN A 42 -20.79 36.46 27.17
CA ASN A 42 -22.19 36.22 27.52
C ASN A 42 -22.83 35.09 26.70
N ARG A 43 -22.64 33.85 27.15
CA ARG A 43 -23.38 32.65 26.73
C ARG A 43 -24.83 32.66 27.26
N ASN A 44 -25.71 33.55 26.79
CA ASN A 44 -27.13 33.50 27.17
C ASN A 44 -28.05 33.99 26.04
N PHE A 45 -28.14 33.23 24.95
CA PHE A 45 -29.29 33.30 24.05
C PHE A 45 -30.40 32.39 24.60
N SER A 46 -31.67 32.79 24.48
CA SER A 46 -32.78 31.86 24.78
C SER A 46 -32.77 30.71 23.77
N SER A 47 -33.12 29.50 24.20
CA SER A 47 -33.15 28.28 23.37
C SER A 47 -33.95 28.48 22.06
N THR A 48 -34.99 29.32 22.09
CA THR A 48 -35.81 29.68 20.92
C THR A 48 -35.02 30.43 19.84
N LYS A 49 -34.16 31.39 20.21
CA LYS A 49 -33.37 32.18 19.25
C LYS A 49 -32.25 31.36 18.60
N GLN A 50 -31.66 30.42 19.35
CA GLN A 50 -30.68 29.49 18.79
C GLN A 50 -31.34 28.53 17.80
N GLY A 51 -32.53 28.00 18.12
CA GLY A 51 -33.29 27.15 17.20
C GLY A 51 -33.63 27.84 15.87
N GLU A 52 -34.05 29.11 15.90
CA GLU A 52 -34.30 29.91 14.68
C GLU A 52 -33.03 30.08 13.83
N LEU A 53 -31.90 30.39 14.46
CA LEU A 53 -30.62 30.55 13.77
C LEU A 53 -30.13 29.24 13.15
N ILE A 54 -30.32 28.11 13.85
CA ILE A 54 -29.99 26.78 13.34
C ILE A 54 -30.82 26.44 12.10
N LEU A 55 -32.13 26.70 12.13
CA LEU A 55 -32.99 26.50 10.96
C LEU A 55 -32.56 27.36 9.78
N GLN A 56 -32.13 28.60 10.02
CA GLN A 56 -31.61 29.48 8.99
C GLN A 56 -30.29 28.95 8.41
N LEU A 57 -29.32 28.58 9.25
CA LEU A 57 -28.03 28.04 8.83
C LEU A 57 -28.18 26.75 8.04
N VAL A 58 -29.06 25.84 8.46
CA VAL A 58 -29.32 24.58 7.75
C VAL A 58 -30.04 24.83 6.42
N LYS A 59 -30.85 25.88 6.33
CA LYS A 59 -31.52 26.27 5.08
C LYS A 59 -30.56 26.92 4.09
N GLU A 60 -29.71 27.82 4.55
CA GLU A 60 -28.72 28.53 3.71
C GLU A 60 -27.53 27.63 3.36
N PHE A 61 -27.14 26.73 4.27
CA PHE A 61 -26.01 25.82 4.11
C PHE A 61 -26.43 24.38 4.39
N PRO A 62 -27.14 23.70 3.46
CA PRO A 62 -27.66 22.35 3.69
C PRO A 62 -26.61 21.30 4.07
N ASN A 63 -25.35 21.51 3.69
CA ASN A 63 -24.24 20.61 3.98
C ASN A 63 -23.84 20.58 5.47
N THR A 64 -24.24 21.58 6.27
CA THR A 64 -23.97 21.59 7.72
C THR A 64 -24.73 20.48 8.45
N LYS A 65 -25.73 19.86 7.80
CA LYS A 65 -26.40 18.66 8.33
C LYS A 65 -25.46 17.46 8.51
N ASN A 66 -24.31 17.46 7.84
CA ASN A 66 -23.35 16.36 7.89
C ASN A 66 -22.35 16.49 9.05
N LEU A 67 -22.48 17.53 9.89
CA LEU A 67 -21.64 17.80 11.06
C LEU A 67 -22.05 16.92 12.25
N PHE A 68 -21.08 16.49 13.05
CA PHE A 68 -21.38 15.75 14.28
C PHE A 68 -22.18 16.60 15.26
N GLU A 69 -21.88 17.90 15.32
CA GLU A 69 -22.54 18.88 16.15
C GLU A 69 -24.03 19.02 15.78
N TYR A 70 -24.38 18.85 14.50
CA TYR A 70 -25.77 18.84 14.07
C TYR A 70 -26.48 17.54 14.48
N GLU A 71 -25.81 16.40 14.32
CA GLU A 71 -26.33 15.10 14.79
C GLU A 71 -26.61 15.12 16.28
N ASP A 72 -25.66 15.65 17.07
CA ASP A 72 -25.74 15.73 18.53
C ASP A 72 -26.79 16.76 18.98
N TYR A 73 -26.97 17.88 18.24
CA TYR A 73 -28.07 18.82 18.46
C TYR A 73 -29.45 18.19 18.16
N ILE A 74 -29.60 17.45 17.06
CA ILE A 74 -30.85 16.78 16.73
C ILE A 74 -31.18 15.69 17.75
N LYS A 75 -30.17 14.94 18.21
CA LYS A 75 -30.32 13.89 19.22
C LYS A 75 -30.62 14.47 20.61
N ASN A 76 -29.96 15.57 20.98
CA ASN A 76 -30.13 16.27 22.24
C ASN A 76 -30.05 17.81 22.05
N PRO A 77 -31.17 18.52 21.90
CA PRO A 77 -31.21 19.97 21.65
C PRO A 77 -30.88 20.82 22.88
N SER A 78 -29.68 20.64 23.46
CA SER A 78 -29.19 21.42 24.59
C SER A 78 -28.64 22.79 24.13
N LEU A 79 -28.55 23.75 25.05
CA LEU A 79 -27.92 25.06 24.78
C LEU A 79 -26.45 24.90 24.35
N GLU A 80 -25.76 23.89 24.87
CA GLU A 80 -24.37 23.59 24.56
C GLU A 80 -24.23 23.03 23.13
N ASN A 81 -25.00 21.99 22.77
CA ASN A 81 -24.98 21.40 21.43
C ASN A 81 -25.42 22.40 20.36
N ALA A 82 -26.41 23.25 20.67
CA ALA A 82 -26.84 24.32 19.78
C ALA A 82 -25.71 25.33 19.54
N SER A 83 -24.98 25.71 20.59
CA SER A 83 -23.88 26.69 20.50
C SER A 83 -22.66 26.12 19.76
N GLU A 84 -22.34 24.84 20.00
CA GLU A 84 -21.26 24.15 19.28
C GLU A 84 -21.59 24.04 17.79
N PHE A 85 -22.80 23.58 17.44
CA PHE A 85 -23.24 23.52 16.04
C PHE A 85 -23.23 24.87 15.33
N ILE A 86 -23.78 25.92 15.96
CA ILE A 86 -23.80 27.27 15.37
C ILE A 86 -22.38 27.74 15.09
N SER A 87 -21.45 27.51 16.03
CA SER A 87 -20.05 27.95 15.90
C SER A 87 -19.38 27.27 14.70
N ILE A 88 -19.43 25.93 14.64
CA ILE A 88 -18.78 25.18 13.56
C ILE A 88 -19.47 25.42 12.20
N ALA A 89 -20.79 25.62 12.16
CA ALA A 89 -21.53 25.88 10.93
C ALA A 89 -21.18 27.26 10.34
N ILE A 90 -20.96 28.26 11.19
CA ILE A 90 -20.47 29.58 10.77
C ILE A 90 -19.02 29.47 10.27
N GLU A 91 -18.18 28.69 10.95
CA GLU A 91 -16.78 28.49 10.58
C GLU A 91 -16.60 27.77 9.24
N GLU A 92 -17.36 26.69 8.99
CA GLU A 92 -17.36 25.98 7.71
C GLU A 92 -17.79 26.85 6.53
N ASN A 93 -18.56 27.91 6.80
CA ASN A 93 -19.07 28.83 5.81
C ASN A 93 -18.47 30.23 5.95
N PHE A 94 -17.34 30.37 6.65
CA PHE A 94 -16.71 31.66 6.89
C PHE A 94 -16.25 32.32 5.58
N ASP A 95 -15.94 31.54 4.54
CA ASP A 95 -15.66 32.01 3.19
C ASP A 95 -16.81 32.79 2.56
N LYS A 96 -18.03 32.43 2.94
CA LYS A 96 -19.24 33.13 2.53
C LYS A 96 -19.53 34.28 3.48
N ILE A 97 -19.18 34.16 4.75
CA ILE A 97 -19.69 35.02 5.83
C ILE A 97 -18.72 36.17 6.18
N GLY A 98 -17.39 35.97 6.21
CA GLY A 98 -16.41 36.92 6.77
C GLY A 98 -15.23 37.34 5.87
N LYS A 99 -14.38 38.26 6.37
CA LYS A 99 -13.15 38.72 5.69
C LYS A 99 -11.92 37.89 6.14
N ARG A 100 -11.02 37.58 5.21
CA ARG A 100 -9.82 36.73 5.42
C ARG A 100 -8.95 37.11 6.62
N LYS A 101 -8.69 38.42 6.81
CA LYS A 101 -7.87 38.94 7.92
C LYS A 101 -8.39 38.52 9.29
N ASN A 102 -9.71 38.44 9.44
CA ASN A 102 -10.34 38.10 10.71
C ASN A 102 -10.29 36.60 10.99
N TYR A 103 -10.12 35.75 9.98
CA TYR A 103 -10.14 34.29 10.14
C TYR A 103 -8.90 33.76 10.87
N VAL A 104 -7.71 34.22 10.49
CA VAL A 104 -6.42 33.77 11.08
C VAL A 104 -6.34 34.16 12.55
N ASP A 105 -6.63 35.42 12.89
CA ASP A 105 -6.64 35.89 14.27
C ASP A 105 -7.70 35.18 15.12
N TYR A 106 -8.85 34.85 14.51
CA TYR A 106 -9.96 34.16 15.17
C TYR A 106 -9.59 32.74 15.57
N ILE A 107 -9.10 31.90 14.65
CA ILE A 107 -8.75 30.50 14.98
C ILE A 107 -7.56 30.43 15.96
N ALA A 108 -6.60 31.37 15.87
CA ALA A 108 -5.40 31.36 16.70
C ALA A 108 -5.64 31.72 18.18
N ASN A 109 -6.74 32.42 18.48
CA ASN A 109 -7.03 32.98 19.80
C ASN A 109 -8.40 32.57 20.38
N ARG A 110 -9.10 31.64 19.74
CA ARG A 110 -10.41 31.17 20.19
C ARG A 110 -10.33 30.51 21.57
N LEU A 111 -11.44 30.55 22.31
CA LEU A 111 -11.59 29.81 23.56
C LEU A 111 -11.33 28.31 23.31
N ARG A 112 -10.59 27.65 24.22
CA ARG A 112 -10.19 26.22 24.11
C ARG A 112 -9.23 25.86 22.96
N VAL A 113 -8.62 26.86 22.32
CA VAL A 113 -7.44 26.62 21.47
C VAL A 113 -6.26 26.21 22.36
N GLU A 114 -5.59 25.13 22.00
CA GLU A 114 -4.38 24.71 22.69
C GLU A 114 -3.18 25.49 22.16
N LYS A 115 -2.32 26.00 23.04
CA LYS A 115 -1.21 26.88 22.66
C LYS A 115 0.12 26.18 22.86
N MET A 116 0.83 25.96 21.75
CA MET A 116 2.23 25.50 21.77
C MET A 116 3.23 26.67 21.87
N GLY A 117 2.74 27.92 21.86
CA GLY A 117 3.54 29.14 21.99
C GLY A 117 2.70 30.33 22.48
N LYS A 118 2.93 31.53 21.93
CA LYS A 118 2.17 32.74 22.31
C LYS A 118 0.69 32.69 21.87
N HIS A 119 0.38 31.88 20.86
CA HIS A 119 -0.94 31.67 20.26
C HIS A 119 -1.11 30.19 19.86
N GLY A 120 -2.29 29.82 19.35
CA GLY A 120 -2.63 28.44 19.00
C GLY A 120 -2.12 27.92 17.65
N LEU A 121 -1.61 28.78 16.76
CA LEU A 121 -1.09 28.34 15.46
C LEU A 121 0.24 27.59 15.56
N PHE A 122 0.38 26.53 14.76
CA PHE A 122 1.60 25.78 14.49
C PHE A 122 1.74 25.41 13.00
N THR A 123 2.93 24.96 12.58
CA THR A 123 3.27 24.48 11.23
C THR A 123 4.43 23.48 11.35
N GLY A 124 4.78 22.75 10.28
CA GLY A 124 5.75 21.64 10.32
C GLY A 124 7.24 22.03 10.39
N GLY A 125 7.57 23.25 10.77
CA GLY A 125 8.96 23.72 10.93
C GLY A 125 9.17 24.45 12.25
N ASP A 126 10.42 24.49 12.73
CA ASP A 126 10.81 25.07 14.03
C ASP A 126 10.78 26.63 14.07
N GLU A 127 10.13 27.26 13.10
CA GLU A 127 10.09 28.72 12.99
C GLU A 127 9.17 29.36 14.04
N SER A 128 9.64 30.44 14.66
CA SER A 128 8.79 31.24 15.55
C SER A 128 7.71 31.97 14.74
N LEU A 129 6.48 31.50 14.86
CA LEU A 129 5.33 32.08 14.17
C LEU A 129 4.96 33.46 14.75
N VAL A 130 4.75 34.42 13.85
CA VAL A 130 4.29 35.78 14.20
C VAL A 130 2.89 35.96 13.62
N LEU A 131 1.87 35.83 14.48
CA LEU A 131 0.46 35.87 14.08
C LEU A 131 0.09 37.06 13.18
N SER A 132 0.50 38.28 13.52
CA SER A 132 0.17 39.48 12.75
C SER A 132 0.72 39.44 11.33
N ARG A 133 1.91 38.86 11.14
CA ARG A 133 2.54 38.68 9.82
C ARG A 133 1.79 37.63 9.00
N ILE A 134 1.46 36.49 9.61
CA ILE A 134 0.73 35.40 8.94
C ILE A 134 -0.67 35.86 8.54
N ALA A 135 -1.37 36.60 9.42
CA ALA A 135 -2.69 37.16 9.14
C ALA A 135 -2.64 38.15 7.96
N GLU A 136 -1.59 38.99 7.87
CA GLU A 136 -1.39 39.91 6.75
C GLU A 136 -1.07 39.17 5.44
N GLU A 137 -0.19 38.16 5.49
CA GLU A 137 0.18 37.33 4.35
C GLU A 137 -1.03 36.60 3.76
N VAL A 138 -1.79 35.91 4.60
CA VAL A 138 -3.01 35.18 4.18
C VAL A 138 -4.09 36.14 3.67
N ALA A 139 -4.24 37.31 4.29
CA ALA A 139 -5.23 38.30 3.86
C ALA A 139 -4.92 38.85 2.46
N ASN A 140 -3.64 39.11 2.18
CA ASN A 140 -3.18 39.71 0.93
C ASN A 140 -2.88 38.68 -0.18
N HIS A 141 -2.98 37.39 0.10
CA HIS A 141 -2.70 36.33 -0.86
C HIS A 141 -3.62 36.37 -2.09
N GLU A 142 -3.09 36.54 -3.30
CA GLU A 142 -3.91 36.70 -4.52
C GLU A 142 -4.57 35.39 -5.00
N GLY A 143 -4.11 34.24 -4.52
CA GLY A 143 -4.59 32.91 -4.90
C GLY A 143 -5.69 32.38 -3.97
N ASN A 144 -6.09 31.13 -4.21
CA ASN A 144 -6.98 30.41 -3.31
C ASN A 144 -6.26 30.07 -2.00
N VAL A 145 -6.97 30.24 -0.88
CA VAL A 145 -6.53 29.79 0.44
C VAL A 145 -7.54 28.76 0.92
N TRP A 146 -7.13 27.50 1.00
CA TRP A 146 -7.98 26.42 1.51
C TRP A 146 -7.95 26.43 3.02
N THR A 147 -9.10 26.19 3.64
CA THR A 147 -9.23 26.15 5.10
C THR A 147 -9.76 24.79 5.57
N PRO A 148 -8.99 23.69 5.45
CA PRO A 148 -9.43 22.38 5.88
C PRO A 148 -9.84 22.37 7.36
N ILE A 149 -10.92 21.67 7.68
CA ILE A 149 -11.38 21.42 9.04
C ILE A 149 -11.50 19.92 9.22
N ILE A 150 -10.78 19.38 10.20
CA ILE A 150 -10.81 17.96 10.55
C ILE A 150 -11.40 17.83 11.95
N SER A 151 -12.47 17.04 12.10
CA SER A 151 -13.18 16.86 13.37
C SER A 151 -13.33 15.37 13.71
N LEU A 152 -13.17 15.06 15.00
CA LEU A 152 -13.33 13.75 15.61
C LEU A 152 -14.38 13.81 16.72
N ARG A 153 -14.99 12.68 17.06
CA ARG A 153 -15.73 12.58 18.33
C ARG A 153 -14.74 12.58 19.49
N ARG A 154 -15.13 13.18 20.62
CA ARG A 154 -14.30 13.28 21.83
C ARG A 154 -13.76 11.92 22.29
N GLU A 155 -14.60 10.90 22.28
CA GLU A 155 -14.24 9.53 22.67
C GLU A 155 -13.14 8.94 21.78
N ASP A 156 -13.26 9.10 20.46
CA ASP A 156 -12.23 8.65 19.50
C ASP A 156 -10.94 9.45 19.65
N ALA A 157 -11.03 10.78 19.78
CA ALA A 157 -9.86 11.64 19.95
C ALA A 157 -9.08 11.30 21.23
N ALA A 158 -9.76 11.04 22.34
CA ALA A 158 -9.12 10.64 23.58
C ALA A 158 -8.56 9.21 23.51
N GLY A 159 -9.31 8.27 22.93
CA GLY A 159 -8.91 6.87 22.80
C GLY A 159 -7.70 6.67 21.89
N LEU A 160 -7.57 7.51 20.86
CA LEU A 160 -6.53 7.39 19.82
C LEU A 160 -5.39 8.40 19.99
N GLY A 161 -5.41 9.20 21.06
CA GLY A 161 -4.35 10.16 21.38
C GLY A 161 -4.34 11.43 20.52
N TYR A 162 -5.47 11.81 19.92
CA TYR A 162 -5.68 13.04 19.14
C TYR A 162 -6.43 14.13 19.93
N ASP A 163 -6.28 14.14 21.25
CA ASP A 163 -6.89 15.11 22.17
C ASP A 163 -5.94 16.24 22.60
N ASN A 164 -4.77 16.34 21.95
CA ASN A 164 -3.73 17.34 22.21
C ASN A 164 -3.11 17.86 20.90
N ALA A 165 -2.53 19.06 20.93
CA ALA A 165 -2.01 19.72 19.73
C ALA A 165 -0.76 19.05 19.13
N GLU A 166 0.07 18.40 19.96
CA GLU A 166 1.31 17.76 19.53
C GLU A 166 1.06 16.58 18.59
N SER A 167 0.10 15.71 18.92
CA SER A 167 -0.32 14.61 18.05
C SER A 167 -0.80 15.10 16.68
N TRP A 168 -1.61 16.17 16.67
CA TRP A 168 -2.08 16.80 15.43
C TRP A 168 -0.94 17.43 14.64
N HIS A 169 0.00 18.10 15.30
CA HIS A 169 1.19 18.66 14.67
C HIS A 169 2.01 17.57 13.97
N ASN A 170 2.30 16.47 14.65
CA ASN A 170 3.09 15.37 14.10
C ASN A 170 2.39 14.71 12.91
N MET A 171 1.08 14.45 13.03
CA MET A 171 0.29 13.88 11.94
C MET A 171 0.27 14.81 10.72
N LEU A 172 -0.07 16.08 10.89
CA LEU A 172 -0.18 17.03 9.77
C LEU A 172 1.18 17.33 9.12
N SER A 173 2.26 17.32 9.90
CA SER A 173 3.62 17.46 9.37
C SER A 173 4.00 16.26 8.51
N TYR A 174 3.69 15.05 8.96
CA TYR A 174 3.88 13.82 8.18
C TYR A 174 3.05 13.85 6.88
N TYR A 175 1.80 14.31 6.95
CA TYR A 175 0.89 14.38 5.80
C TYR A 175 1.03 15.64 4.94
N ALA A 176 1.94 16.56 5.26
CA ALA A 176 2.04 17.84 4.55
C ALA A 176 2.25 17.67 3.04
N ILE A 177 3.05 16.69 2.62
CA ILE A 177 3.28 16.37 1.21
C ILE A 177 2.00 15.83 0.55
N ASP A 178 1.29 14.92 1.21
CA ASP A 178 0.04 14.35 0.69
C ASP A 178 -1.08 15.40 0.57
N ILE A 179 -1.14 16.35 1.51
CA ILE A 179 -2.05 17.50 1.48
C ILE A 179 -1.69 18.40 0.29
N ALA A 180 -0.39 18.72 0.11
CA ALA A 180 0.09 19.51 -1.03
C ALA A 180 -0.27 18.86 -2.37
N GLU A 181 -0.03 17.56 -2.52
CA GLU A 181 -0.39 16.79 -3.72
C GLU A 181 -1.90 16.79 -4.00
N SER A 182 -2.71 16.69 -2.95
CA SER A 182 -4.17 16.70 -3.04
C SER A 182 -4.70 18.05 -3.47
N LEU A 183 -4.03 19.13 -3.05
CA LEU A 183 -4.25 20.50 -3.46
C LEU A 183 -3.58 20.86 -4.80
N LYS A 184 -2.81 19.95 -5.40
CA LYS A 184 -2.06 20.19 -6.66
C LYS A 184 -1.07 21.35 -6.53
N ILE A 185 -0.46 21.47 -5.37
CA ILE A 185 0.60 22.42 -5.03
C ILE A 185 1.91 21.62 -4.97
N LYS A 186 2.99 22.14 -5.58
CA LYS A 186 4.31 21.51 -5.42
C LYS A 186 4.76 21.66 -3.96
N PRO A 187 5.42 20.65 -3.34
CA PRO A 187 5.83 20.72 -1.95
C PRO A 187 6.66 21.98 -1.61
N GLU A 188 7.56 22.39 -2.51
CA GLU A 188 8.38 23.61 -2.39
C GLU A 188 7.57 24.93 -2.30
N ASN A 189 6.33 24.92 -2.80
CA ASN A 189 5.44 26.08 -2.81
C ASN A 189 4.30 25.93 -1.81
N PHE A 190 4.26 24.86 -1.03
CA PHE A 190 3.14 24.58 -0.14
C PHE A 190 3.37 25.23 1.22
N GLN A 191 2.50 26.19 1.55
CA GLN A 191 2.47 26.80 2.87
C GLN A 191 1.23 26.34 3.62
N TRP A 192 1.42 25.92 4.88
CA TRP A 192 0.32 25.57 5.74
C TRP A 192 0.52 26.04 7.19
N TYR A 193 -0.59 26.27 7.88
CA TYR A 193 -0.68 26.53 9.32
C TYR A 193 -1.89 25.80 9.88
N ALA A 194 -1.86 25.44 11.16
CA ALA A 194 -3.01 24.83 11.80
C ALA A 194 -3.17 25.26 13.26
N ALA A 195 -4.40 25.14 13.78
CA ALA A 195 -4.73 25.37 15.18
C ALA A 195 -5.66 24.26 15.67
N PHE A 196 -5.32 23.65 16.80
CA PHE A 196 -6.13 22.61 17.44
C PHE A 196 -7.06 23.21 18.51
N HIS A 197 -8.34 22.83 18.45
CA HIS A 197 -9.39 23.28 19.33
C HIS A 197 -9.93 22.08 20.12
N ASN A 198 -9.65 22.08 21.42
CA ASN A 198 -9.95 20.96 22.29
C ASN A 198 -11.39 21.06 22.86
N GLU A 199 -12.39 21.05 21.98
CA GLU A 199 -13.81 21.27 22.34
C GLU A 199 -14.49 20.06 22.98
N GLY A 200 -15.43 20.29 23.89
CA GLY A 200 -16.00 19.27 24.78
C GLY A 200 -16.47 17.99 24.07
N HIS A 201 -17.27 18.12 23.02
CA HIS A 201 -17.83 16.98 22.29
C HIS A 201 -17.07 16.63 21.01
N HIS A 202 -16.51 17.62 20.32
CA HIS A 202 -15.90 17.47 19.00
C HIS A 202 -14.58 18.23 18.88
N PRO A 203 -13.48 17.65 19.40
CA PRO A 203 -12.15 18.22 19.16
C PRO A 203 -11.86 18.25 17.65
N HIS A 204 -11.37 19.40 17.19
CA HIS A 204 -11.15 19.63 15.77
C HIS A 204 -9.93 20.51 15.53
N ILE A 205 -9.42 20.43 14.31
CA ILE A 205 -8.30 21.23 13.84
C ILE A 205 -8.72 22.07 12.64
N HIS A 206 -8.38 23.35 12.69
CA HIS A 206 -8.44 24.25 11.56
C HIS A 206 -7.09 24.31 10.90
N MET A 207 -7.06 24.18 9.58
CA MET A 207 -5.88 24.39 8.76
C MET A 207 -6.06 25.61 7.87
N ILE A 208 -4.95 26.22 7.48
CA ILE A 208 -4.83 27.22 6.43
C ILE A 208 -3.78 26.69 5.47
N CYS A 209 -4.14 26.48 4.21
CA CYS A 209 -3.28 25.89 3.19
C CYS A 209 -3.30 26.77 1.95
N TYR A 210 -2.15 27.13 1.40
CA TYR A 210 -2.06 27.89 0.14
C TYR A 210 -0.73 27.64 -0.57
N SER A 211 -0.67 28.09 -1.83
CA SER A 211 0.51 28.01 -2.67
C SER A 211 1.23 29.35 -2.67
N THR A 212 2.53 29.39 -2.46
CA THR A 212 3.35 30.62 -2.60
C THR A 212 3.31 31.19 -4.02
N ASP A 213 2.97 30.37 -5.03
CA ASP A 213 2.55 30.83 -6.36
C ASP A 213 1.00 30.96 -6.40
N PRO A 214 0.45 32.19 -6.45
CA PRO A 214 -1.00 32.44 -6.42
C PRO A 214 -1.79 31.81 -7.58
N LYS A 215 -1.11 31.44 -8.68
CA LYS A 215 -1.73 30.84 -9.87
C LYS A 215 -1.82 29.33 -9.80
N LYS A 216 -1.28 28.71 -8.75
CA LYS A 216 -1.20 27.25 -8.58
C LYS A 216 -2.09 26.78 -7.44
N GLY A 217 -2.43 25.49 -7.49
CA GLY A 217 -3.29 24.83 -6.55
C GLY A 217 -4.77 24.82 -6.96
N TYR A 218 -5.38 23.65 -6.89
CA TYR A 218 -6.81 23.43 -6.98
C TYR A 218 -7.19 22.13 -6.27
N LEU A 219 -8.35 22.11 -5.64
CA LEU A 219 -8.84 20.96 -4.89
C LEU A 219 -10.00 20.29 -5.62
N THR A 220 -9.94 18.98 -5.77
CA THR A 220 -11.00 18.16 -6.39
C THR A 220 -11.66 17.26 -5.35
N LYS A 221 -12.87 16.76 -5.64
CA LYS A 221 -13.54 15.76 -4.77
C LYS A 221 -12.64 14.55 -4.49
N LYS A 222 -11.99 14.00 -5.53
CA LYS A 222 -11.01 12.92 -5.40
C LYS A 222 -9.80 13.29 -4.52
N GLY A 223 -9.36 14.55 -4.55
CA GLY A 223 -8.32 15.06 -3.66
C GLY A 223 -8.75 15.10 -2.19
N ILE A 224 -9.99 15.52 -1.93
CA ILE A 224 -10.59 15.48 -0.58
C ILE A 224 -10.73 14.03 -0.10
N GLU A 225 -11.21 13.12 -0.96
CA GLU A 225 -11.31 11.68 -0.67
C GLU A 225 -9.94 11.07 -0.35
N LYS A 226 -8.88 11.42 -1.11
CA LYS A 226 -7.51 10.97 -0.84
C LYS A 226 -7.04 11.43 0.54
N MET A 227 -7.20 12.71 0.88
CA MET A 227 -6.83 13.25 2.20
C MET A 227 -7.61 12.57 3.33
N LYS A 228 -8.93 12.48 3.18
CA LYS A 228 -9.81 11.86 4.19
C LYS A 228 -9.45 10.39 4.41
N SER A 229 -9.23 9.62 3.34
CA SER A 229 -8.80 8.22 3.44
C SER A 229 -7.44 8.07 4.12
N GLY A 230 -6.47 8.92 3.79
CA GLY A 230 -5.14 8.92 4.43
C GLY A 230 -5.22 9.19 5.93
N PHE A 231 -5.95 10.25 6.33
CA PHE A 231 -6.15 10.58 7.75
C PHE A 231 -6.87 9.46 8.50
N VAL A 232 -7.93 8.90 7.93
CA VAL A 232 -8.68 7.80 8.56
C VAL A 232 -7.80 6.56 8.74
N LYS A 233 -7.00 6.18 7.74
CA LYS A 233 -6.06 5.05 7.85
C LYS A 233 -5.00 5.26 8.92
N ASN A 234 -4.60 6.51 9.18
CA ASN A 234 -3.62 6.82 10.20
C ASN A 234 -4.24 6.87 11.60
N ILE A 235 -5.37 7.56 11.75
CA ILE A 235 -6.04 7.75 13.03
C ILE A 235 -6.65 6.43 13.52
N PHE A 236 -7.34 5.70 12.64
CA PHE A 236 -8.10 4.48 12.97
C PHE A 236 -7.44 3.20 12.43
N GLY A 237 -6.12 3.20 12.30
CA GLY A 237 -5.39 2.12 11.61
C GLY A 237 -5.58 0.74 12.26
N GLN A 238 -5.70 0.69 13.59
CA GLN A 238 -5.90 -0.57 14.32
C GLN A 238 -7.34 -1.07 14.18
N GLU A 239 -8.34 -0.20 14.32
CA GLU A 239 -9.75 -0.55 14.17
C GLU A 239 -10.08 -0.97 12.74
N LEU A 240 -9.49 -0.29 11.75
CA LEU A 240 -9.62 -0.71 10.36
C LEU A 240 -8.99 -2.09 10.12
N LYS A 241 -7.91 -2.45 10.81
CA LYS A 241 -7.29 -3.77 10.70
C LYS A 241 -8.27 -4.87 11.12
N GLU A 242 -9.02 -4.67 12.20
CA GLU A 242 -10.06 -5.60 12.64
C GLU A 242 -11.18 -5.72 11.60
N ILE A 243 -11.64 -4.60 11.04
CA ILE A 243 -12.66 -4.59 9.98
C ILE A 243 -12.14 -5.31 8.72
N TYR A 244 -10.87 -5.15 8.33
CA TYR A 244 -10.28 -5.85 7.19
C TYR A 244 -10.11 -7.36 7.42
N ILE A 245 -9.82 -7.78 8.66
CA ILE A 245 -9.77 -9.20 9.05
C ILE A 245 -11.18 -9.81 8.89
N GLU A 246 -12.20 -9.16 9.44
CA GLU A 246 -13.58 -9.64 9.33
C GLU A 246 -14.07 -9.59 7.88
N GLN A 247 -13.72 -8.56 7.10
CA GLN A 247 -14.04 -8.47 5.67
C GLN A 247 -13.43 -9.64 4.88
N SER A 248 -12.19 -10.02 5.19
CA SER A 248 -11.51 -11.17 4.56
C SER A 248 -12.22 -12.47 4.91
N LYS A 249 -12.60 -12.65 6.18
CA LYS A 249 -13.38 -13.80 6.64
C LYS A 249 -14.73 -13.89 5.91
N ARG A 250 -15.50 -12.79 5.82
CA ARG A 250 -16.78 -12.76 5.07
C ARG A 250 -16.62 -13.05 3.59
N ARG A 251 -15.51 -12.60 3.00
CA ARG A 251 -15.18 -12.90 1.60
C ARG A 251 -14.98 -14.40 1.41
N ASP A 252 -14.25 -15.04 2.32
CA ASP A 252 -13.92 -16.46 2.23
C ASP A 252 -15.14 -17.33 2.56
N GLU A 253 -15.98 -16.92 3.53
CA GLU A 253 -17.31 -17.52 3.78
C GLU A 253 -18.19 -17.49 2.53
N LEU A 254 -18.30 -16.33 1.84
CA LEU A 254 -19.09 -16.23 0.61
C LEU A 254 -18.57 -17.13 -0.51
N LYS A 255 -17.24 -17.27 -0.65
CA LYS A 255 -16.64 -18.18 -1.63
C LYS A 255 -16.99 -19.63 -1.33
N GLU A 256 -16.94 -20.02 -0.06
CA GLU A 256 -17.23 -21.40 0.36
C GLU A 256 -18.72 -21.73 0.22
N GLU A 257 -19.62 -20.86 0.65
CA GLU A 257 -21.07 -21.04 0.44
C GLU A 257 -21.41 -21.13 -1.05
N SER A 258 -20.76 -20.31 -1.89
CA SER A 258 -20.93 -20.37 -3.35
C SER A 258 -20.43 -21.69 -3.94
N ARG A 259 -19.35 -22.26 -3.37
CA ARG A 259 -18.83 -23.57 -3.74
C ARG A 259 -19.80 -24.69 -3.38
N GLU A 260 -20.25 -24.73 -2.14
CA GLU A 260 -21.14 -25.78 -1.65
C GLU A 260 -22.44 -25.82 -2.45
N VAL A 261 -23.06 -24.66 -2.68
CA VAL A 261 -24.29 -24.55 -3.47
C VAL A 261 -24.06 -25.02 -4.91
N LEU A 262 -22.97 -24.59 -5.55
CA LEU A 262 -22.65 -25.04 -6.91
C LEU A 262 -22.44 -26.56 -6.99
N LEU A 263 -21.70 -27.14 -6.04
CA LEU A 263 -21.46 -28.58 -5.99
C LEU A 263 -22.74 -29.37 -5.70
N GLN A 264 -23.60 -28.86 -4.83
CA GLN A 264 -24.92 -29.44 -4.56
C GLN A 264 -25.77 -29.46 -5.84
N LEU A 265 -25.84 -28.33 -6.55
CA LEU A 265 -26.57 -28.22 -7.82
C LEU A 265 -26.05 -29.25 -8.85
N ILE A 266 -24.73 -29.36 -9.02
CA ILE A 266 -24.12 -30.33 -9.95
C ILE A 266 -24.42 -31.78 -9.55
N SER A 267 -24.44 -32.08 -8.25
CA SER A 267 -24.82 -33.42 -7.73
C SER A 267 -26.28 -33.74 -8.01
N GLU A 268 -27.17 -32.77 -7.81
CA GLU A 268 -28.60 -32.90 -8.07
C GLU A 268 -28.91 -33.11 -9.56
N MET A 269 -28.22 -32.39 -10.45
CA MET A 269 -28.28 -32.59 -11.91
C MET A 269 -27.89 -34.02 -12.33
N LYS A 270 -26.92 -34.62 -11.64
CA LYS A 270 -26.41 -35.97 -11.97
C LYS A 270 -27.35 -37.10 -11.55
N ASN A 271 -28.10 -36.91 -10.47
CA ASN A 271 -28.98 -37.93 -9.91
C ASN A 271 -30.39 -37.91 -10.54
N ASP A 272 -30.64 -37.01 -11.51
CA ASP A 272 -31.95 -36.79 -12.15
C ASP A 272 -33.07 -36.50 -11.11
N THR A 273 -32.66 -36.06 -9.91
CA THR A 273 -33.52 -35.85 -8.74
C THR A 273 -34.07 -34.43 -8.64
N TYR A 274 -33.68 -33.53 -9.54
CA TYR A 274 -34.11 -32.14 -9.54
C TYR A 274 -34.66 -31.70 -10.89
N ARG A 275 -35.75 -30.93 -10.88
CA ARG A 275 -36.36 -30.37 -12.08
C ARG A 275 -36.36 -28.84 -12.00
N ASN A 276 -35.43 -28.27 -12.77
CA ASN A 276 -35.48 -26.97 -13.41
C ASN A 276 -35.37 -25.73 -12.51
N SER A 277 -34.13 -25.37 -12.14
CA SER A 277 -33.75 -24.01 -11.78
C SER A 277 -33.12 -23.31 -12.99
N ASN A 278 -33.34 -22.00 -13.16
CA ASN A 278 -32.71 -21.22 -14.26
C ASN A 278 -31.18 -21.39 -14.29
N VAL A 279 -30.55 -21.57 -13.12
CA VAL A 279 -29.10 -21.79 -12.96
C VAL A 279 -28.66 -23.08 -13.67
N GLU A 280 -29.45 -24.14 -13.61
CA GLU A 280 -29.16 -25.43 -14.23
C GLU A 280 -29.12 -25.31 -15.76
N GLU A 281 -30.15 -24.70 -16.37
CA GLU A 281 -30.18 -24.47 -17.82
C GLU A 281 -29.00 -23.61 -18.29
N LEU A 282 -28.66 -22.56 -17.52
CA LEU A 282 -27.52 -21.70 -17.81
C LEU A 282 -26.18 -22.45 -17.70
N PHE A 283 -26.01 -23.26 -16.65
CA PHE A 283 -24.79 -24.03 -16.43
C PHE A 283 -24.57 -25.11 -17.49
N ILE A 284 -25.60 -25.88 -17.84
CA ILE A 284 -25.53 -26.91 -18.89
C ILE A 284 -25.22 -26.25 -20.24
N GLY A 285 -25.96 -25.20 -20.59
CA GLY A 285 -25.73 -24.46 -21.83
C GLY A 285 -24.33 -23.84 -21.91
N PHE A 286 -23.79 -23.38 -20.78
CA PHE A 286 -22.41 -22.91 -20.69
C PHE A 286 -21.40 -24.06 -20.86
N ALA A 287 -21.58 -25.18 -20.16
CA ALA A 287 -20.70 -26.34 -20.23
C ALA A 287 -20.61 -26.90 -21.65
N GLU A 288 -21.73 -27.05 -22.36
CA GLU A 288 -21.74 -27.51 -23.75
C GLU A 288 -20.93 -26.60 -24.67
N ARG A 289 -21.05 -25.29 -24.52
CA ARG A 289 -20.30 -24.30 -25.32
C ARG A 289 -18.84 -24.25 -24.93
N LEU A 290 -18.52 -24.44 -23.65
CA LEU A 290 -17.15 -24.48 -23.13
C LEU A 290 -16.36 -25.65 -23.74
N LYS A 291 -17.02 -26.77 -24.07
CA LYS A 291 -16.39 -27.95 -24.72
C LYS A 291 -15.69 -27.60 -26.03
N PHE A 292 -16.24 -26.67 -26.79
CA PHE A 292 -15.70 -26.26 -28.10
C PHE A 292 -14.84 -24.99 -28.03
N SER A 293 -14.63 -24.44 -26.83
CA SER A 293 -13.77 -23.28 -26.62
C SER A 293 -12.29 -23.66 -26.77
N LYS A 294 -11.52 -22.82 -27.47
CA LYS A 294 -10.06 -22.95 -27.62
C LYS A 294 -9.37 -22.01 -26.64
N GLY A 295 -8.29 -22.46 -25.98
CA GLY A 295 -7.49 -21.64 -25.05
C GLY A 295 -7.63 -22.06 -23.58
N LYS A 296 -7.03 -21.27 -22.68
CA LYS A 296 -7.03 -21.53 -21.23
C LYS A 296 -8.45 -21.32 -20.66
N LYS A 297 -8.98 -22.31 -19.93
CA LYS A 297 -10.31 -22.29 -19.31
C LYS A 297 -10.31 -21.53 -17.98
N GLN A 298 -10.02 -20.24 -18.05
CA GLN A 298 -10.01 -19.30 -16.92
C GLN A 298 -10.75 -18.03 -17.33
N TYR A 299 -11.50 -17.40 -16.42
CA TYR A 299 -12.42 -16.31 -16.75
C TYR A 299 -11.74 -15.20 -17.56
N GLY A 300 -10.51 -14.80 -17.20
CA GLY A 300 -9.76 -13.76 -17.92
C GLY A 300 -9.54 -14.04 -19.41
N TYR A 301 -9.41 -15.32 -19.79
CA TYR A 301 -9.08 -15.79 -21.14
C TYR A 301 -10.30 -16.25 -21.96
N LEU A 302 -11.48 -16.30 -21.36
CA LEU A 302 -12.71 -16.66 -22.07
C LEU A 302 -13.14 -15.57 -23.06
N GLN A 303 -13.74 -16.00 -24.17
CA GLN A 303 -14.37 -15.09 -25.13
C GLN A 303 -15.52 -14.30 -24.48
N PRO A 304 -15.81 -13.06 -24.92
CA PRO A 304 -16.83 -12.20 -24.29
C PRO A 304 -18.20 -12.87 -24.10
N LYS A 305 -18.64 -13.68 -25.08
CA LYS A 305 -19.91 -14.43 -24.98
C LYS A 305 -19.92 -15.47 -23.85
N LEU A 306 -18.79 -16.14 -23.61
CA LEU A 306 -18.66 -17.12 -22.53
C LEU A 306 -18.51 -16.42 -21.18
N LYS A 307 -17.84 -15.27 -21.12
CA LYS A 307 -17.78 -14.43 -19.91
C LYS A 307 -19.16 -14.00 -19.46
N ALA A 308 -19.99 -13.51 -20.38
CA ALA A 308 -21.36 -13.10 -20.09
C ALA A 308 -22.22 -14.25 -19.50
N MET A 309 -22.06 -15.47 -20.02
CA MET A 309 -22.75 -16.65 -19.47
C MET A 309 -22.27 -16.99 -18.06
N VAL A 310 -20.97 -16.87 -17.78
CA VAL A 310 -20.44 -17.07 -16.42
C VAL A 310 -20.96 -15.99 -15.47
N ASP A 311 -21.01 -14.74 -15.90
CA ASP A 311 -21.54 -13.63 -15.09
C ASP A 311 -23.04 -13.84 -14.78
N GLU A 312 -23.82 -14.29 -15.76
CA GLU A 312 -25.24 -14.63 -15.59
C GLU A 312 -25.44 -15.80 -14.62
N ILE A 313 -24.61 -16.84 -14.68
CA ILE A 313 -24.64 -17.96 -13.72
C ILE A 313 -24.32 -17.47 -12.30
N VAL A 314 -23.31 -16.60 -12.12
CA VAL A 314 -22.97 -16.04 -10.81
C VAL A 314 -24.12 -15.22 -10.23
N ASP A 315 -24.75 -14.36 -11.03
CA ASP A 315 -25.83 -13.52 -10.55
C ASP A 315 -27.12 -14.31 -10.27
N GLU A 316 -27.35 -15.43 -10.98
CA GLU A 316 -28.46 -16.32 -10.68
C GLU A 316 -28.19 -17.16 -9.42
N LEU A 317 -26.96 -17.66 -9.23
CA LEU A 317 -26.52 -18.29 -7.98
C LEU A 317 -26.65 -17.34 -6.78
N ALA A 318 -26.35 -16.06 -6.96
CA ALA A 318 -26.46 -15.05 -5.90
C ALA A 318 -27.88 -14.88 -5.34
N LYS A 319 -28.92 -15.39 -6.03
CA LYS A 319 -30.31 -15.39 -5.53
C LYS A 319 -30.61 -16.49 -4.53
N GLU A 320 -29.75 -17.52 -4.44
CA GLU A 320 -29.89 -18.57 -3.44
C GLU A 320 -29.71 -17.99 -2.03
N GLU A 321 -30.56 -18.43 -1.09
CA GLU A 321 -30.67 -17.80 0.24
C GLU A 321 -29.34 -17.73 0.99
N ARG A 322 -28.51 -18.78 0.89
CA ARG A 322 -27.21 -18.84 1.56
C ARG A 322 -26.21 -17.85 0.97
N ILE A 323 -26.10 -17.80 -0.37
CA ILE A 323 -25.19 -16.90 -1.09
C ILE A 323 -25.63 -15.45 -0.92
N SER A 324 -26.94 -15.17 -1.00
CA SER A 324 -27.49 -13.82 -0.79
C SER A 324 -27.15 -13.29 0.61
N LYS A 325 -27.34 -14.10 1.66
CA LYS A 325 -27.00 -13.72 3.04
C LYS A 325 -25.50 -13.50 3.23
N ALA A 326 -24.66 -14.39 2.70
CA ALA A 326 -23.22 -14.24 2.78
C ALA A 326 -22.73 -12.99 2.01
N TYR A 327 -23.36 -12.68 0.88
CA TYR A 327 -23.04 -11.49 0.08
C TYR A 327 -23.46 -10.21 0.80
N GLU A 328 -24.64 -10.18 1.42
CA GLU A 328 -25.10 -9.06 2.25
C GLU A 328 -24.11 -8.76 3.39
N LEU A 329 -23.66 -9.79 4.13
CA LEU A 329 -22.69 -9.65 5.22
C LEU A 329 -21.32 -9.14 4.75
N TRP A 330 -20.82 -9.65 3.61
CA TRP A 330 -19.58 -9.12 3.03
C TRP A 330 -19.73 -7.66 2.59
N TYR A 331 -20.87 -7.31 2.00
CA TYR A 331 -21.16 -5.96 1.53
C TYR A 331 -21.31 -4.97 2.70
N GLU A 332 -21.84 -5.42 3.84
CA GLU A 332 -21.89 -4.66 5.09
C GLU A 332 -20.49 -4.28 5.56
N MET A 333 -19.56 -5.24 5.65
CA MET A 333 -18.17 -4.96 6.06
C MET A 333 -17.44 -4.04 5.08
N ARG A 334 -17.64 -4.23 3.76
CA ARG A 334 -17.13 -3.31 2.74
C ARG A 334 -17.64 -1.89 2.95
N ASN A 335 -18.93 -1.77 3.27
CA ASN A 335 -19.55 -0.48 3.55
C ASN A 335 -19.04 0.14 4.85
N GLU A 336 -18.75 -0.62 5.90
CA GLU A 336 -18.16 -0.08 7.15
C GLU A 336 -16.84 0.65 6.88
N VAL A 337 -15.96 0.05 6.06
CA VAL A 337 -14.73 0.70 5.62
C VAL A 337 -15.04 1.98 4.86
N LEU A 338 -15.99 1.96 3.92
CA LEU A 338 -16.36 3.14 3.14
C LEU A 338 -17.00 4.25 3.98
N HIS A 339 -17.84 3.92 4.96
CA HIS A 339 -18.49 4.88 5.86
C HIS A 339 -17.48 5.70 6.68
N SER A 340 -16.29 5.14 6.94
CA SER A 340 -15.27 5.85 7.71
C SER A 340 -14.74 7.10 6.97
N TYR A 341 -14.80 7.13 5.63
CA TYR A 341 -14.32 8.26 4.83
C TYR A 341 -15.24 8.74 3.69
N MET A 342 -16.36 8.10 3.38
CA MET A 342 -17.32 8.54 2.36
C MET A 342 -18.63 9.03 2.99
N ASP A 343 -19.13 10.17 2.51
CA ASP A 343 -20.39 10.75 3.00
C ASP A 343 -21.62 10.07 2.37
N ASN A 344 -21.48 9.46 1.18
CA ASN A 344 -22.53 8.69 0.51
C ASN A 344 -21.94 7.38 -0.02
N LEU A 345 -22.60 6.26 0.25
CA LEU A 345 -22.17 4.96 -0.25
C LEU A 345 -22.54 4.75 -1.73
N PRO A 346 -21.71 4.01 -2.49
CA PRO A 346 -22.06 3.56 -3.83
C PRO A 346 -23.19 2.53 -3.81
N GLU A 347 -23.98 2.49 -4.89
CA GLU A 347 -25.04 1.48 -5.05
C GLU A 347 -24.46 0.05 -5.04
N PRO A 348 -25.21 -0.93 -4.48
CA PRO A 348 -24.83 -2.34 -4.52
C PRO A 348 -24.65 -2.84 -5.95
N LEU A 349 -23.46 -3.38 -6.24
CA LEU A 349 -23.20 -4.06 -7.50
C LEU A 349 -23.70 -5.51 -7.43
N PRO A 350 -24.03 -6.15 -8.57
CA PRO A 350 -24.22 -7.60 -8.63
C PRO A 350 -22.94 -8.36 -8.26
N LEU A 351 -23.07 -9.59 -7.75
CA LEU A 351 -21.93 -10.42 -7.33
C LEU A 351 -20.97 -10.67 -8.50
N SER A 352 -21.49 -10.82 -9.73
CA SER A 352 -20.66 -10.97 -10.93
C SER A 352 -19.80 -9.74 -11.23
N GLN A 353 -20.17 -8.54 -10.77
CA GLN A 353 -19.42 -7.31 -11.04
C GLN A 353 -18.38 -6.98 -9.97
N GLN A 354 -18.35 -7.76 -8.88
CA GLN A 354 -17.36 -7.61 -7.82
C GLN A 354 -16.04 -8.26 -8.22
N LYS A 355 -14.97 -7.47 -8.15
CA LYS A 355 -13.62 -7.88 -8.56
C LYS A 355 -13.05 -8.95 -7.62
N GLU A 356 -13.41 -8.87 -6.35
CA GLU A 356 -12.97 -9.71 -5.24
C GLU A 356 -13.43 -11.18 -5.36
N PHE A 357 -14.40 -11.46 -6.25
CA PHE A 357 -15.04 -12.77 -6.40
C PHE A 357 -14.82 -13.42 -7.78
N LYS A 358 -13.77 -13.04 -8.53
CA LYS A 358 -13.41 -13.77 -9.77
C LYS A 358 -13.10 -15.25 -9.52
N SER A 359 -12.71 -15.63 -8.31
CA SER A 359 -12.55 -17.04 -7.92
C SER A 359 -13.86 -17.84 -8.07
N ILE A 360 -15.02 -17.25 -7.76
CA ILE A 360 -16.34 -17.88 -7.96
C ILE A 360 -16.59 -18.11 -9.46
N LYS A 361 -16.24 -17.13 -10.29
CA LYS A 361 -16.31 -17.26 -11.76
C LYS A 361 -15.43 -18.40 -12.28
N ASN A 362 -14.18 -18.49 -11.80
CA ASN A 362 -13.25 -19.55 -12.19
C ASN A 362 -13.72 -20.92 -11.70
N MET A 363 -14.35 -20.99 -10.53
CA MET A 363 -14.93 -22.22 -9.99
C MET A 363 -16.04 -22.77 -10.90
N ILE A 364 -16.97 -21.93 -11.35
CA ILE A 364 -18.00 -22.32 -12.33
C ILE A 364 -17.38 -22.87 -13.62
N ILE A 365 -16.31 -22.24 -14.11
CA ILE A 365 -15.60 -22.68 -15.32
C ILE A 365 -14.92 -24.04 -15.11
N LYS A 366 -14.27 -24.23 -13.97
CA LYS A 366 -13.62 -25.48 -13.58
C LYS A 366 -14.65 -26.61 -13.50
N GLU A 367 -15.76 -26.37 -12.81
CA GLU A 367 -16.80 -27.39 -12.66
C GLU A 367 -17.52 -27.70 -13.98
N ALA A 368 -17.74 -26.72 -14.84
CA ALA A 368 -18.27 -26.96 -16.18
C ALA A 368 -17.32 -27.79 -17.06
N ASP A 369 -16.00 -27.63 -16.89
CA ASP A 369 -15.01 -28.46 -17.56
C ASP A 369 -14.97 -29.90 -16.99
N ASN A 370 -15.03 -30.04 -15.67
CA ASN A 370 -15.10 -31.34 -14.99
C ASN A 370 -16.36 -32.11 -15.40
N PHE A 371 -17.51 -31.42 -15.44
CA PHE A 371 -18.79 -31.95 -15.90
C PHE A 371 -18.68 -32.53 -17.32
N ASN A 372 -18.01 -31.82 -18.24
CA ASN A 372 -17.78 -32.30 -19.60
C ASN A 372 -16.85 -33.52 -19.71
N LYS A 373 -15.86 -33.62 -18.81
CA LYS A 373 -14.85 -34.69 -18.82
C LYS A 373 -15.33 -35.98 -18.17
N GLY A 374 -16.48 -35.96 -17.48
CA GLY A 374 -16.98 -37.13 -16.73
C GLY A 374 -16.05 -37.56 -15.60
N ILE A 375 -15.17 -36.66 -15.13
CA ILE A 375 -14.23 -36.93 -14.03
C ILE A 375 -15.03 -36.95 -12.73
N PHE A 376 -14.97 -38.08 -12.03
CA PHE A 376 -15.48 -38.26 -10.67
C PHE A 376 -14.29 -38.34 -9.71
N SER A 377 -14.07 -37.29 -8.94
CA SER A 377 -13.20 -37.33 -7.76
C SER A 377 -13.96 -36.72 -6.58
N PHE A 378 -14.32 -37.57 -5.61
CA PHE A 378 -14.54 -37.15 -4.23
C PHE A 378 -13.16 -37.01 -3.59
N GLU A 379 -12.53 -35.86 -3.78
CA GLU A 379 -11.32 -35.43 -3.07
C GLU A 379 -11.49 -33.94 -2.77
N GLU A 380 -11.27 -33.60 -1.50
CA GLU A 380 -11.41 -32.26 -0.92
C GLU A 380 -10.66 -31.23 -1.76
N ILE A 381 -11.38 -30.18 -2.18
CA ILE A 381 -10.82 -29.10 -2.98
C ILE A 381 -10.04 -28.18 -2.04
N ALA A 382 -8.74 -28.45 -1.88
CA ALA A 382 -7.82 -27.48 -1.30
C ALA A 382 -7.84 -26.20 -2.17
N ASN A 383 -8.15 -25.08 -1.51
CA ASN A 383 -8.60 -23.82 -2.06
C ASN A 383 -7.47 -23.03 -2.77
N GLY A 384 -7.14 -23.44 -3.99
CA GLY A 384 -6.30 -22.68 -4.93
C GLY A 384 -7.13 -21.89 -5.95
N ASP A 385 -7.28 -20.59 -5.72
CA ASP A 385 -7.47 -19.53 -6.74
C ASP A 385 -7.73 -18.19 -6.00
N ILE A 386 -6.66 -17.43 -5.70
CA ILE A 386 -6.81 -16.01 -5.34
C ILE A 386 -6.28 -15.15 -6.48
N ASP A 387 -7.25 -14.53 -7.13
CA ASP A 387 -7.14 -13.44 -8.05
C ASP A 387 -6.67 -12.17 -7.33
N MET A 388 -5.51 -11.64 -7.71
CA MET A 388 -5.09 -10.28 -7.33
C MET A 388 -5.54 -9.32 -8.43
N THR A 389 -6.55 -8.50 -8.14
CA THR A 389 -7.04 -7.46 -9.04
C THR A 389 -6.30 -6.14 -8.88
N ASP A 390 -6.14 -5.47 -10.01
CA ASP A 390 -5.53 -4.17 -10.27
C ASP A 390 -5.98 -3.02 -9.36
N GLU A 391 -5.03 -2.45 -8.59
CA GLU A 391 -5.08 -1.03 -8.17
C GLU A 391 -3.72 -0.46 -7.68
N ILE A 392 -2.58 -0.76 -8.34
CA ILE A 392 -1.27 -0.12 -8.02
C ILE A 392 -0.47 0.33 -9.27
N VAL A 393 -0.97 0.09 -10.47
CA VAL A 393 -0.08 -0.04 -11.65
C VAL A 393 0.50 1.27 -12.22
N ASP A 394 -0.05 2.46 -11.93
CA ASP A 394 0.38 3.68 -12.64
C ASP A 394 1.11 4.76 -11.82
N LYS A 395 1.47 4.52 -10.54
CA LYS A 395 2.26 5.50 -9.75
C LYS A 395 3.48 4.95 -8.99
N ALA A 396 3.76 3.66 -9.11
CA ALA A 396 4.92 3.05 -8.47
C ALA A 396 6.22 3.19 -9.30
N ILE A 397 6.15 3.61 -10.56
CA ILE A 397 7.25 3.34 -11.50
C ILE A 397 8.46 4.27 -11.30
N ASP A 398 8.31 5.49 -10.77
CA ASP A 398 9.47 6.36 -10.50
C ASP A 398 9.81 6.56 -9.02
N ASN A 399 8.85 6.52 -8.09
CA ASN A 399 9.11 6.77 -6.66
C ASN A 399 9.21 5.52 -5.77
N ARG A 400 9.00 4.31 -6.31
CA ARG A 400 9.31 3.06 -5.57
C ARG A 400 10.65 2.43 -5.96
N ALA A 401 11.35 2.94 -6.97
CA ALA A 401 12.73 2.52 -7.25
C ALA A 401 13.71 2.88 -6.10
N GLU A 402 13.33 3.82 -5.21
CA GLU A 402 14.14 4.18 -4.03
C GLU A 402 13.64 3.57 -2.70
N LYS A 403 12.38 3.10 -2.62
CA LYS A 403 11.86 2.40 -1.42
C LYS A 403 11.81 0.88 -1.55
N ASN A 404 11.88 0.33 -2.76
CA ASN A 404 12.11 -1.08 -3.02
C ASN A 404 13.54 -1.32 -3.53
N THR A 405 14.54 -0.91 -2.73
CA THR A 405 15.54 -1.94 -2.38
C THR A 405 14.88 -2.86 -1.35
N GLU A 406 13.81 -3.56 -1.77
CA GLU A 406 13.60 -4.91 -1.26
C GLU A 406 14.98 -5.52 -1.37
N PHE A 407 15.55 -5.95 -0.24
CA PHE A 407 16.77 -6.72 -0.27
C PHE A 407 16.50 -7.88 -1.21
N ILE A 408 16.97 -7.75 -2.45
CA ILE A 408 16.84 -8.79 -3.45
C ILE A 408 17.48 -9.99 -2.78
N GLU A 409 16.72 -11.07 -2.59
CA GLU A 409 17.30 -12.37 -2.29
C GLU A 409 18.17 -12.74 -3.48
N VAL A 410 19.41 -12.24 -3.48
CA VAL A 410 20.41 -12.66 -4.45
C VAL A 410 21.04 -13.93 -3.89
N GLU A 411 20.24 -15.00 -3.88
CA GLU A 411 20.76 -16.37 -3.97
C GLU A 411 20.96 -16.77 -5.45
N GLY A 412 20.88 -15.81 -6.37
CA GLY A 412 21.17 -15.97 -7.79
C GLY A 412 22.67 -16.05 -8.09
N SER A 413 23.33 -17.10 -7.61
CA SER A 413 24.35 -17.89 -8.32
C SER A 413 24.85 -18.97 -7.34
N ASN A 414 24.14 -20.09 -7.23
CA ASN A 414 24.56 -21.22 -6.39
C ASN A 414 26.01 -21.64 -6.68
N LEU A 415 26.53 -21.44 -7.90
CA LEU A 415 27.88 -21.84 -8.29
C LEU A 415 29.03 -21.09 -7.56
N ASP A 416 28.89 -19.80 -7.28
CA ASP A 416 29.92 -19.04 -6.55
C ASP A 416 29.94 -19.43 -5.05
N LEU A 417 28.77 -19.77 -4.49
CA LEU A 417 28.64 -20.30 -3.12
C LEU A 417 29.17 -21.72 -3.00
N ILE A 418 28.87 -22.59 -3.97
CA ILE A 418 29.28 -24.00 -4.02
C ILE A 418 30.81 -24.10 -3.93
N ASN A 419 31.53 -23.28 -4.72
CA ASN A 419 32.99 -23.29 -4.74
C ASN A 419 33.63 -22.75 -3.45
N GLU A 420 32.98 -21.87 -2.69
CA GLU A 420 33.52 -21.37 -1.41
C GLU A 420 33.23 -22.30 -0.23
N ILE A 421 32.15 -23.09 -0.28
CA ILE A 421 31.73 -24.00 0.80
C ILE A 421 32.40 -25.37 0.69
N GLU A 422 32.71 -25.84 -0.52
CA GLU A 422 33.41 -27.11 -0.75
C GLU A 422 34.86 -27.14 -0.22
N VAL A 423 35.46 -25.99 0.14
CA VAL A 423 36.86 -25.92 0.61
C VAL A 423 37.00 -26.22 2.13
N SER A 424 35.93 -26.60 2.82
CA SER A 424 35.88 -26.73 4.29
C SER A 424 35.59 -28.16 4.80
N ASP A 425 36.00 -29.19 4.07
CA ASP A 425 35.62 -30.59 4.34
C ASP A 425 36.25 -31.27 5.58
N ASP A 426 37.03 -30.57 6.41
CA ASP A 426 37.59 -31.13 7.64
C ASP A 426 36.94 -30.49 8.88
N ILE A 427 35.88 -31.09 9.45
CA ILE A 427 35.60 -31.05 10.90
C ILE A 427 34.83 -32.32 11.33
N ASP A 428 35.35 -32.93 12.39
CA ASP A 428 34.94 -34.14 13.09
C ASP A 428 33.49 -34.11 13.64
N ILE A 429 32.88 -35.29 13.64
CA ILE A 429 31.46 -35.60 13.79
C ILE A 429 31.03 -35.64 15.27
N ALA A 430 30.97 -34.48 15.94
CA ALA A 430 30.47 -34.40 17.31
C ALA A 430 29.80 -33.05 17.68
N GLU A 431 28.61 -32.73 17.12
CA GLU A 431 27.46 -32.00 17.74
C GLU A 431 26.58 -31.13 16.79
N ASP A 432 25.27 -31.46 16.80
CA ASP A 432 23.98 -30.79 16.53
C ASP A 432 23.72 -29.81 15.35
N VAL A 433 24.62 -28.93 14.91
CA VAL A 433 24.32 -27.99 13.80
C VAL A 433 25.53 -27.64 12.95
N TYR A 434 25.31 -27.45 11.64
CA TYR A 434 26.35 -27.15 10.64
C TYR A 434 25.81 -26.34 9.45
N ILE A 435 26.71 -25.83 8.60
CA ILE A 435 26.40 -25.20 7.31
C ILE A 435 27.12 -26.02 6.23
N LYS A 436 26.37 -26.75 5.40
CA LYS A 436 26.95 -27.52 4.29
C LYS A 436 25.99 -27.61 3.12
N TRP A 437 26.53 -27.52 1.91
CA TRP A 437 25.84 -27.89 0.68
C TRP A 437 26.00 -29.39 0.45
N SER A 438 25.33 -30.19 1.28
CA SER A 438 25.25 -31.64 1.10
C SER A 438 24.60 -31.97 -0.24
N ASP A 439 24.80 -33.19 -0.73
CA ASP A 439 24.16 -33.63 -1.98
C ASP A 439 22.62 -33.55 -1.87
N ASP A 440 22.06 -33.91 -0.71
CA ASP A 440 20.62 -33.78 -0.41
C ASP A 440 20.16 -32.31 -0.42
N TYR A 441 20.93 -31.39 0.18
CA TYR A 441 20.60 -29.97 0.17
C TYR A 441 20.70 -29.36 -1.23
N LYS A 442 21.75 -29.69 -1.99
CA LYS A 442 21.90 -29.30 -3.40
C LYS A 442 20.71 -29.80 -4.21
N ARG A 443 20.32 -31.05 -4.01
CA ARG A 443 19.16 -31.66 -4.68
C ARG A 443 17.84 -30.98 -4.30
N ALA A 444 17.67 -30.62 -3.03
CA ALA A 444 16.53 -29.84 -2.56
C ALA A 444 16.46 -28.48 -3.27
N CYS A 445 17.59 -27.79 -3.43
CA CYS A 445 17.67 -26.55 -4.19
C CYS A 445 17.33 -26.73 -5.67
N GLU A 446 17.78 -27.82 -6.31
CA GLU A 446 17.42 -28.13 -7.71
C GLU A 446 15.91 -28.30 -7.87
N PHE A 447 15.24 -28.96 -6.93
CA PHE A 447 13.78 -29.07 -6.93
C PHE A 447 13.08 -27.76 -6.59
N LEU A 448 13.63 -26.95 -5.67
CA LEU A 448 13.05 -25.67 -5.29
C LEU A 448 13.11 -24.65 -6.43
N PHE A 449 14.22 -24.57 -7.17
CA PHE A 449 14.43 -23.55 -8.21
C PHE A 449 14.19 -24.06 -9.63
N GLY A 450 14.25 -25.38 -9.84
CA GLY A 450 14.30 -26.00 -11.17
C GLY A 450 15.68 -25.87 -11.83
N THR A 451 15.93 -26.69 -12.84
CA THR A 451 17.08 -26.61 -13.76
C THR A 451 16.63 -26.88 -15.19
N ASP A 452 17.53 -26.81 -16.18
CA ASP A 452 17.23 -27.18 -17.56
C ASP A 452 16.66 -28.62 -17.69
N ASP A 453 17.09 -29.51 -16.79
CA ASP A 453 16.75 -30.93 -16.81
C ASP A 453 15.72 -31.33 -15.73
N ILE A 454 15.48 -30.47 -14.74
CA ILE A 454 14.66 -30.76 -13.56
C ILE A 454 13.54 -29.73 -13.45
N VAL A 455 12.30 -30.18 -13.56
CA VAL A 455 11.13 -29.34 -13.30
C VAL A 455 11.03 -29.08 -11.80
N GLN A 456 10.65 -27.86 -11.44
CA GLN A 456 10.43 -27.46 -10.06
C GLN A 456 9.40 -28.36 -9.37
N ASP A 457 9.75 -28.84 -8.18
CA ASP A 457 8.94 -29.74 -7.35
C ASP A 457 9.07 -29.32 -5.89
N PHE A 458 8.08 -28.55 -5.41
CA PHE A 458 8.15 -27.98 -4.08
C PHE A 458 7.92 -29.01 -2.97
N GLU A 459 7.17 -30.08 -3.23
CA GLU A 459 6.92 -31.13 -2.24
C GLU A 459 8.20 -31.94 -1.98
N GLU A 460 8.93 -32.28 -3.04
CA GLU A 460 10.20 -33.02 -2.92
C GLU A 460 11.29 -32.13 -2.31
N ALA A 461 11.33 -30.84 -2.68
CA ALA A 461 12.21 -29.86 -2.05
C ALA A 461 11.94 -29.76 -0.54
N PHE A 462 10.66 -29.69 -0.13
CA PHE A 462 10.26 -29.61 1.26
C PHE A 462 10.73 -30.84 2.05
N CYS A 463 10.52 -32.04 1.50
CA CYS A 463 10.94 -33.29 2.13
C CYS A 463 12.46 -33.33 2.38
N LEU A 464 13.26 -32.93 1.38
CA LEU A 464 14.72 -32.93 1.50
C LEU A 464 15.23 -31.84 2.44
N PHE A 465 14.69 -30.62 2.38
CA PHE A 465 15.05 -29.56 3.33
C PHE A 465 14.68 -29.93 4.75
N ARG A 466 13.51 -30.53 4.97
CA ARG A 466 13.11 -31.00 6.29
C ARG A 466 14.09 -32.04 6.84
N SER A 467 14.47 -33.02 6.02
CA SER A 467 15.45 -34.04 6.41
C SER A 467 16.81 -33.42 6.77
N GLU A 468 17.31 -32.49 5.95
CA GLU A 468 18.58 -31.80 6.21
C GLU A 468 18.51 -30.90 7.46
N ALA A 469 17.39 -30.22 7.66
CA ALA A 469 17.16 -29.39 8.83
C ALA A 469 17.13 -30.23 10.13
N GLU A 470 16.51 -31.41 10.10
CA GLU A 470 16.49 -32.37 11.21
C GLU A 470 17.89 -32.93 11.51
N LYS A 471 18.77 -33.04 10.51
CA LYS A 471 20.19 -33.39 10.69
C LYS A 471 21.04 -32.24 11.24
N GLY A 472 20.51 -31.01 11.31
CA GLY A 472 21.20 -29.84 11.84
C GLY A 472 21.72 -28.84 10.79
N ASN A 473 21.33 -28.96 9.52
CA ASN A 473 21.78 -28.05 8.47
C ASN A 473 21.07 -26.69 8.58
N ALA A 474 21.79 -25.63 8.98
CA ALA A 474 21.24 -24.30 9.18
C ALA A 474 20.68 -23.68 7.89
N LEU A 475 21.25 -24.02 6.73
CA LEU A 475 20.74 -23.56 5.43
C LEU A 475 19.36 -24.17 5.16
N ALA A 476 19.18 -25.45 5.47
CA ALA A 476 17.91 -26.12 5.30
C ALA A 476 16.86 -25.56 6.27
N MET A 477 17.21 -25.27 7.52
CA MET A 477 16.32 -24.59 8.47
C MET A 477 15.85 -23.22 7.94
N PHE A 478 16.75 -22.44 7.35
CA PHE A 478 16.40 -21.17 6.73
C PHE A 478 15.42 -21.36 5.57
N ASN A 479 15.68 -22.34 4.69
CA ASN A 479 14.78 -22.65 3.57
C ASN A 479 13.41 -23.15 4.04
N MET A 480 13.35 -23.94 5.11
CA MET A 480 12.07 -24.33 5.73
C MET A 480 11.28 -23.10 6.17
N GLY A 481 11.92 -22.12 6.80
CA GLY A 481 11.30 -20.83 7.14
C GLY A 481 10.69 -20.14 5.93
N ARG A 482 11.42 -20.10 4.80
CA ARG A 482 10.94 -19.53 3.54
C ARG A 482 9.76 -20.30 2.95
N MET A 483 9.85 -21.63 2.92
CA MET A 483 8.78 -22.46 2.34
C MET A 483 7.46 -22.31 3.10
N PHE A 484 7.50 -22.18 4.43
CA PHE A 484 6.32 -21.87 5.23
C PHE A 484 5.82 -20.43 5.05
N ALA A 485 6.70 -19.45 4.84
CA ALA A 485 6.31 -18.06 4.59
C ALA A 485 5.59 -17.90 3.24
N ASP A 486 6.15 -18.53 2.20
CA ASP A 486 5.75 -18.35 0.81
C ASP A 486 4.73 -19.41 0.34
N GLY A 487 4.48 -20.44 1.15
CA GLY A 487 3.57 -21.54 0.81
C GLY A 487 4.09 -22.44 -0.30
N LEU A 488 5.41 -22.66 -0.34
CA LEU A 488 6.06 -23.45 -1.40
C LEU A 488 5.94 -24.94 -1.07
N GLY A 489 5.02 -25.65 -1.73
CA GLY A 489 4.81 -27.10 -1.51
C GLY A 489 4.15 -27.44 -0.17
N ILE A 490 3.71 -26.42 0.56
CA ILE A 490 3.00 -26.51 1.84
C ILE A 490 2.07 -25.31 2.01
N GLU A 491 1.07 -25.40 2.88
CA GLU A 491 0.24 -24.23 3.23
C GLU A 491 1.07 -23.15 3.93
N ILE A 492 0.71 -21.88 3.71
CA ILE A 492 1.35 -20.75 4.37
C ILE A 492 1.10 -20.85 5.88
N ASP A 493 2.18 -20.87 6.65
CA ASP A 493 2.15 -20.84 8.12
C ASP A 493 3.22 -19.87 8.63
N ILE A 494 2.78 -18.66 8.99
CA ILE A 494 3.67 -17.59 9.45
C ILE A 494 4.28 -17.92 10.81
N GLU A 495 3.58 -18.66 11.68
CA GLU A 495 4.09 -19.01 13.01
C GLU A 495 5.19 -20.07 12.89
N GLU A 496 4.96 -21.09 12.07
CA GLU A 496 5.96 -22.14 11.83
C GLU A 496 7.15 -21.59 11.02
N SER A 497 6.90 -20.69 10.07
CA SER A 497 7.96 -19.93 9.38
C SER A 497 8.87 -19.20 10.38
N TYR A 498 8.28 -18.44 11.30
CA TYR A 498 9.03 -17.72 12.32
C TYR A 498 9.87 -18.67 13.19
N LYS A 499 9.30 -19.81 13.63
CA LYS A 499 10.03 -20.82 14.41
C LYS A 499 11.22 -21.42 13.63
N TRP A 500 11.07 -21.71 12.34
CA TRP A 500 12.16 -22.23 11.53
C TRP A 500 13.25 -21.19 11.29
N TYR A 501 12.89 -19.93 11.06
CA TYR A 501 13.87 -18.85 11.00
C TYR A 501 14.58 -18.63 12.35
N GLU A 502 13.88 -18.72 13.48
CA GLU A 502 14.50 -18.60 14.80
C GLU A 502 15.52 -19.74 15.03
N LYS A 503 15.16 -20.98 14.66
CA LYS A 503 16.10 -22.12 14.68
C LYS A 503 17.30 -21.87 13.78
N ALA A 504 17.09 -21.38 12.56
CA ALA A 504 18.17 -21.08 11.63
C ALA A 504 19.11 -19.99 12.17
N LEU A 505 18.57 -18.89 12.72
CA LEU A 505 19.36 -17.81 13.31
C LEU A 505 20.22 -18.32 14.47
N ASN A 506 19.63 -19.12 15.37
CA ASN A 506 20.36 -19.75 16.47
C ASN A 506 21.45 -20.70 15.98
N ALA A 507 21.17 -21.49 14.92
CA ALA A 507 22.15 -22.38 14.31
C ALA A 507 23.31 -21.60 13.67
N PHE A 508 23.03 -20.51 12.94
CA PHE A 508 24.06 -19.63 12.39
C PHE A 508 24.93 -19.00 13.49
N HIS A 509 24.34 -18.48 14.57
CA HIS A 509 25.10 -17.96 15.71
C HIS A 509 26.00 -19.02 16.35
N LYS A 510 25.50 -20.26 16.51
CA LYS A 510 26.28 -21.37 17.06
C LYS A 510 27.45 -21.74 16.15
N VAL A 511 27.23 -21.79 14.83
CA VAL A 511 28.31 -22.05 13.85
C VAL A 511 29.33 -20.91 13.85
N GLU A 512 28.87 -19.66 13.86
CA GLU A 512 29.71 -18.46 13.89
C GLU A 512 30.62 -18.44 15.13
N SER A 513 30.09 -18.77 16.31
CA SER A 513 30.87 -18.82 17.55
C SER A 513 32.01 -19.85 17.54
N ARG A 514 31.89 -20.89 16.71
CA ARG A 514 32.89 -21.95 16.57
C ARG A 514 33.95 -21.58 15.54
N LYS A 515 33.51 -21.05 14.41
CA LYS A 515 34.36 -20.65 13.28
C LYS A 515 33.73 -19.45 12.58
N PRO A 516 34.19 -18.23 12.91
CA PRO A 516 33.74 -17.03 12.24
C PRO A 516 33.95 -17.13 10.74
N TRP A 517 32.92 -16.77 9.96
CA TRP A 517 33.00 -16.85 8.51
C TRP A 517 32.12 -15.81 7.85
N LYS A 518 32.70 -15.03 6.91
CA LYS A 518 32.01 -13.99 6.15
C LYS A 518 30.60 -14.35 5.67
N TYR A 519 30.37 -15.58 5.23
CA TYR A 519 29.06 -16.02 4.75
C TYR A 519 28.03 -16.11 5.88
N THR A 520 28.42 -16.69 7.02
CA THR A 520 27.58 -16.84 8.21
C THR A 520 27.23 -15.47 8.79
N GLU A 521 28.22 -14.59 8.94
CA GLU A 521 28.02 -13.20 9.37
C GLU A 521 27.06 -12.46 8.45
N TYR A 522 27.20 -12.61 7.13
CA TYR A 522 26.28 -12.04 6.14
C TYR A 522 24.85 -12.56 6.32
N ARG A 523 24.67 -13.88 6.51
CA ARG A 523 23.35 -14.49 6.72
C ARG A 523 22.70 -13.99 8.00
N ILE A 524 23.45 -13.92 9.10
CA ILE A 524 22.96 -13.37 10.37
C ILE A 524 22.53 -11.91 10.19
N GLY A 525 23.36 -11.07 9.55
CA GLY A 525 23.03 -9.68 9.29
C GLY A 525 21.77 -9.51 8.44
N LYS A 526 21.60 -10.39 7.43
CA LYS A 526 20.39 -10.44 6.61
C LYS A 526 19.14 -10.80 7.40
N MET A 527 19.22 -11.79 8.28
CA MET A 527 18.08 -12.19 9.12
C MET A 527 17.65 -11.07 10.08
N TYR A 528 18.59 -10.36 10.71
CA TYR A 528 18.26 -9.17 11.51
C TYR A 528 17.65 -8.04 10.68
N SER A 529 18.16 -7.80 9.46
CA SER A 529 17.63 -6.73 8.58
C SER A 529 16.18 -6.96 8.11
N GLN A 530 15.68 -8.19 8.21
CA GLN A 530 14.37 -8.60 7.71
C GLN A 530 13.44 -9.12 8.81
N GLY A 531 13.91 -9.15 10.07
CA GLY A 531 13.15 -9.75 11.18
C GLY A 531 12.85 -11.25 10.97
N LEU A 532 13.76 -11.99 10.34
CA LEU A 532 13.56 -13.42 10.09
C LEU A 532 13.90 -14.21 11.36
N GLY A 533 12.86 -14.65 12.08
CA GLY A 533 13.02 -15.39 13.34
C GLY A 533 13.51 -14.53 14.51
N THR A 534 13.38 -13.21 14.38
CA THR A 534 13.75 -12.20 15.37
C THR A 534 13.02 -10.89 15.05
N GLU A 535 13.05 -9.90 15.94
CA GLU A 535 12.59 -8.55 15.59
C GLU A 535 13.55 -7.90 14.59
N GLU A 536 13.03 -7.05 13.70
CA GLU A 536 13.85 -6.27 12.78
C GLU A 536 14.81 -5.36 13.57
N ASP A 537 16.11 -5.49 13.31
CA ASP A 537 17.15 -4.76 14.03
C ASP A 537 18.27 -4.37 13.05
N TYR A 538 18.15 -3.16 12.50
CA TYR A 538 19.11 -2.65 11.52
C TYR A 538 20.49 -2.36 12.12
N GLU A 539 20.60 -2.06 13.42
CA GLU A 539 21.89 -1.83 14.07
C GLU A 539 22.68 -3.13 14.17
N LYS A 540 22.04 -4.22 14.61
CA LYS A 540 22.64 -5.55 14.58
C LYS A 540 22.95 -5.99 13.15
N ALA A 541 22.05 -5.73 12.21
CA ALA A 541 22.29 -6.04 10.80
C ALA A 541 23.55 -5.33 10.28
N ALA A 542 23.68 -4.03 10.53
CA ALA A 542 24.84 -3.24 10.13
C ALA A 542 26.13 -3.75 10.78
N TYR A 543 26.08 -4.12 12.07
CA TYR A 543 27.21 -4.71 12.78
C TYR A 543 27.70 -5.99 12.09
N TRP A 544 26.81 -6.96 11.87
CA TRP A 544 27.16 -8.25 11.25
C TRP A 544 27.60 -8.10 9.79
N LEU A 545 26.91 -7.27 9.01
CA LEU A 545 27.29 -6.98 7.63
C LEU A 545 28.65 -6.27 7.54
N THR A 546 29.00 -5.45 8.53
CA THR A 546 30.32 -4.79 8.61
C THR A 546 31.44 -5.80 8.85
N LEU A 547 31.22 -6.81 9.69
CA LEU A 547 32.21 -7.88 9.88
C LEU A 547 32.46 -8.65 8.58
N SER A 548 31.40 -9.09 7.92
CA SER A 548 31.48 -9.81 6.65
C SER A 548 32.09 -8.97 5.52
N ALA A 549 31.74 -7.68 5.45
CA ALA A 549 32.31 -6.75 4.47
C ALA A 549 33.81 -6.49 4.69
N LYS A 550 34.32 -6.55 5.93
CA LYS A 550 35.77 -6.44 6.20
C LYS A 550 36.56 -7.60 5.61
N GLU A 551 35.95 -8.79 5.52
CA GLU A 551 36.50 -9.95 4.81
C GLU A 551 36.29 -9.88 3.28
N ARG A 552 35.87 -8.70 2.78
CA ARG A 552 35.62 -8.41 1.36
C ARG A 552 34.52 -9.29 0.77
N TYR A 553 33.50 -9.63 1.53
CA TYR A 553 32.38 -10.41 1.00
C TYR A 553 31.42 -9.54 0.18
N LYS A 554 31.42 -9.73 -1.14
CA LYS A 554 30.69 -8.86 -2.09
C LYS A 554 29.21 -8.64 -1.76
N PHE A 555 28.52 -9.66 -1.24
CA PHE A 555 27.10 -9.56 -0.90
C PHE A 555 26.86 -8.73 0.38
N ALA A 556 27.78 -8.82 1.35
CA ALA A 556 27.74 -8.00 2.55
C ALA A 556 28.11 -6.54 2.25
N GLU A 557 29.13 -6.30 1.41
CA GLU A 557 29.47 -4.96 0.94
C GLU A 557 28.26 -4.29 0.26
N TYR A 558 27.57 -5.00 -0.64
CA TYR A 558 26.34 -4.49 -1.27
C TYR A 558 25.22 -4.23 -0.26
N SER A 559 24.97 -5.16 0.66
CA SER A 559 23.88 -5.04 1.63
C SER A 559 24.14 -3.90 2.64
N LEU A 560 25.38 -3.76 3.10
CA LEU A 560 25.82 -2.67 3.96
C LEU A 560 25.76 -1.32 3.23
N GLY A 561 26.10 -1.29 1.93
CA GLY A 561 25.94 -0.11 1.09
C GLY A 561 24.49 0.38 1.07
N GLY A 562 23.54 -0.55 0.99
CA GLY A 562 22.10 -0.24 1.10
C GLY A 562 21.70 0.35 2.45
N LEU A 563 22.27 -0.13 3.56
CA LEU A 563 22.02 0.43 4.89
C LEU A 563 22.54 1.86 5.01
N TYR A 564 23.76 2.14 4.54
CA TYR A 564 24.32 3.49 4.49
C TYR A 564 23.53 4.42 3.57
N TYR A 565 23.04 3.93 2.43
CA TYR A 565 22.23 4.73 1.51
C TYR A 565 20.93 5.19 2.16
N ARG A 566 20.30 4.35 2.97
CA ARG A 566 19.00 4.62 3.62
C ARG A 566 19.10 5.16 5.05
N GLY A 567 20.28 5.16 5.67
CA GLY A 567 20.45 5.52 7.08
C GLY A 567 19.78 4.54 8.05
N GLN A 568 19.74 3.25 7.69
CA GLN A 568 19.10 2.21 8.50
C GLN A 568 20.13 1.51 9.39
N GLY A 569 20.06 1.73 10.71
CA GLY A 569 21.00 1.14 11.67
C GLY A 569 22.43 1.71 11.60
N VAL A 570 22.65 2.68 10.73
CA VAL A 570 23.88 3.47 10.56
C VAL A 570 23.51 4.90 10.21
N GLU A 571 24.39 5.86 10.49
CA GLU A 571 24.23 7.22 9.99
C GLU A 571 24.25 7.21 8.45
N GLN A 572 23.27 7.88 7.83
CA GLN A 572 23.14 7.91 6.38
C GLN A 572 24.39 8.54 5.76
N SER A 573 24.99 7.84 4.80
CA SER A 573 26.13 8.35 4.05
C SER A 573 26.13 7.78 2.63
N TYR A 574 25.80 8.63 1.67
CA TYR A 574 25.86 8.26 0.25
C TYR A 574 27.29 7.98 -0.21
N GLU A 575 28.30 8.64 0.36
CA GLU A 575 29.71 8.38 0.06
C GLU A 575 30.13 6.98 0.52
N SER A 576 29.74 6.59 1.74
CA SER A 576 30.00 5.24 2.27
C SER A 576 29.25 4.18 1.46
N ALA A 577 27.98 4.44 1.10
CA ALA A 577 27.19 3.56 0.25
C ALA A 577 27.86 3.35 -1.12
N PHE A 578 28.30 4.44 -1.74
CA PHE A 578 28.96 4.42 -3.04
C PHE A 578 30.27 3.62 -3.01
N ASP A 579 31.13 3.85 -2.01
CA ASP A 579 32.39 3.11 -1.87
C ASP A 579 32.14 1.61 -1.67
N LEU A 580 31.14 1.24 -0.88
CA LEU A 580 30.74 -0.16 -0.67
C LEU A 580 30.17 -0.81 -1.94
N TYR A 581 29.32 -0.10 -2.69
CA TYR A 581 28.85 -0.58 -3.98
C TYR A 581 30.00 -0.73 -4.97
N LEU A 582 30.94 0.21 -5.06
CA LEU A 582 32.12 0.08 -5.91
C LEU A 582 33.00 -1.11 -5.52
N LYS A 583 33.16 -1.39 -4.23
CA LYS A 583 33.92 -2.56 -3.76
C LYS A 583 33.25 -3.86 -4.19
N SER A 584 31.93 -3.98 -4.01
CA SER A 584 31.16 -5.15 -4.43
C SER A 584 31.16 -5.32 -5.96
N ALA A 585 30.99 -4.23 -6.70
CA ALA A 585 31.05 -4.15 -8.15
C ALA A 585 32.40 -4.63 -8.72
N LYS A 586 33.52 -4.24 -8.09
CA LYS A 586 34.87 -4.72 -8.46
C LYS A 586 35.05 -6.23 -8.30
N GLN A 587 34.18 -6.89 -7.53
CA GLN A 587 34.12 -8.35 -7.40
C GLN A 587 33.16 -9.01 -8.41
N GLY A 588 32.65 -8.24 -9.37
CA GLY A 588 31.78 -8.70 -10.44
C GLY A 588 30.33 -8.94 -10.00
N PHE A 589 29.85 -8.21 -8.99
CA PHE A 589 28.46 -8.30 -8.53
C PHE A 589 27.53 -7.36 -9.32
N PRO A 590 26.64 -7.89 -10.20
CA PRO A 590 25.93 -7.06 -11.19
C PRO A 590 24.93 -6.08 -10.57
N TYR A 591 24.37 -6.41 -9.41
CA TYR A 591 23.48 -5.50 -8.68
C TYR A 591 24.24 -4.29 -8.10
N ALA A 592 25.47 -4.49 -7.64
CA ALA A 592 26.31 -3.39 -7.19
C ALA A 592 26.81 -2.54 -8.38
N ASP A 593 27.13 -3.16 -9.52
CA ASP A 593 27.42 -2.44 -10.76
C ASP A 593 26.25 -1.50 -11.13
N PHE A 594 25.01 -1.99 -11.05
CA PHE A 594 23.81 -1.21 -11.38
C PHE A 594 23.60 -0.02 -10.43
N GLU A 595 23.76 -0.21 -9.12
CA GLU A 595 23.63 0.89 -8.15
C GLU A 595 24.77 1.91 -8.27
N ALA A 596 26.01 1.47 -8.46
CA ALA A 596 27.13 2.36 -8.72
C ALA A 596 26.92 3.19 -10.00
N ALA A 597 26.36 2.58 -11.06
CA ALA A 597 26.03 3.29 -12.29
C ALA A 597 24.98 4.40 -12.08
N LYS A 598 23.94 4.12 -11.27
CA LYS A 598 22.93 5.13 -10.88
C LYS A 598 23.56 6.28 -10.09
N MET A 599 24.41 5.97 -9.11
CA MET A 599 25.07 6.99 -8.29
C MET A 599 25.98 7.90 -9.12
N TYR A 600 26.73 7.35 -10.08
CA TYR A 600 27.48 8.15 -11.06
C TYR A 600 26.60 8.98 -11.99
N ARG A 601 25.44 8.46 -12.42
CA ARG A 601 24.48 9.17 -13.27
C ARG A 601 23.90 10.39 -12.54
N ASP A 602 23.48 10.17 -11.30
CA ASP A 602 22.68 11.12 -10.53
C ASP A 602 23.56 12.09 -9.72
N GLY A 603 24.81 11.70 -9.45
CA GLY A 603 25.78 12.48 -8.66
C GLY A 603 25.52 12.37 -7.17
N ILE A 604 25.11 11.20 -6.71
CA ILE A 604 24.78 10.91 -5.31
C ILE A 604 25.94 10.15 -4.70
N GLY A 605 26.55 10.68 -3.63
CA GLY A 605 27.74 10.07 -2.99
C GLY A 605 29.02 10.12 -3.83
N THR A 606 28.97 10.74 -5.01
CA THR A 606 30.08 10.94 -5.95
C THR A 606 29.74 12.07 -6.92
N ASP A 607 30.74 12.58 -7.64
CA ASP A 607 30.51 13.52 -8.74
C ASP A 607 29.82 12.83 -9.93
N ARG A 608 28.95 13.58 -10.63
CA ARG A 608 28.32 13.07 -11.85
C ARG A 608 29.37 12.67 -12.88
N ASN A 609 29.35 11.42 -13.30
CA ASN A 609 30.24 10.90 -14.33
C ASN A 609 29.49 9.98 -15.28
N LYS A 610 29.15 10.51 -16.46
CA LYS A 610 28.41 9.75 -17.48
C LYS A 610 29.21 8.56 -18.01
N GLU A 611 30.52 8.72 -18.22
CA GLU A 611 31.36 7.67 -18.79
C GLU A 611 31.46 6.46 -17.85
N GLU A 612 31.70 6.70 -16.56
CA GLU A 612 31.69 5.62 -15.57
C GLU A 612 30.29 5.04 -15.39
N SER A 613 29.23 5.86 -15.40
CA SER A 613 27.85 5.38 -15.37
C SER A 613 27.54 4.39 -16.50
N ASP A 614 27.84 4.77 -17.75
CA ASP A 614 27.59 3.94 -18.93
C ASP A 614 28.38 2.61 -18.86
N LYS A 615 29.63 2.67 -18.38
CA LYS A 615 30.50 1.51 -18.19
C LYS A 615 29.98 0.55 -17.12
N TYR A 616 29.54 1.06 -15.97
CA TYR A 616 28.97 0.23 -14.90
C TYR A 616 27.59 -0.35 -15.29
N PHE A 617 26.74 0.40 -16.00
CA PHE A 617 25.49 -0.15 -16.56
C PHE A 617 25.76 -1.28 -17.56
N TYR A 618 26.77 -1.13 -18.42
CA TYR A 618 27.18 -2.19 -19.33
C TYR A 618 27.69 -3.43 -18.59
N SER A 619 28.54 -3.26 -17.56
CA SER A 619 28.99 -4.36 -16.69
C SER A 619 27.80 -5.08 -16.04
N ALA A 620 26.85 -4.32 -15.49
CA ALA A 620 25.63 -4.86 -14.90
C ALA A 620 24.82 -5.69 -15.90
N PHE A 621 24.63 -5.19 -17.14
CA PHE A 621 23.90 -5.90 -18.19
C PHE A 621 24.52 -7.26 -18.52
N ILE A 622 25.84 -7.29 -18.76
CA ILE A 622 26.58 -8.53 -19.02
C ILE A 622 26.50 -9.47 -17.82
N GLY A 623 26.62 -8.92 -16.61
CA GLY A 623 26.48 -9.65 -15.36
C GLY A 623 25.12 -10.32 -15.22
N PHE A 624 24.02 -9.59 -15.45
CA PHE A 624 22.66 -10.14 -15.41
C PHE A 624 22.44 -11.20 -16.49
N LYS A 625 22.97 -11.02 -17.71
CA LYS A 625 22.92 -12.07 -18.76
C LYS A 625 23.64 -13.35 -18.33
N ARG A 626 24.75 -13.24 -17.60
CA ARG A 626 25.45 -14.41 -17.05
C ARG A 626 24.62 -15.09 -15.95
N LEU A 627 23.98 -14.32 -15.08
CA LEU A 627 23.13 -14.86 -14.02
C LEU A 627 21.87 -15.54 -14.58
N GLU A 628 21.22 -14.96 -15.60
CA GLU A 628 20.02 -15.55 -16.21
C GLU A 628 20.28 -16.93 -16.80
N LYS A 629 21.47 -17.16 -17.36
CA LYS A 629 21.90 -18.49 -17.86
C LYS A 629 22.08 -19.54 -16.76
N GLN A 630 22.13 -19.13 -15.50
CA GLN A 630 22.39 -20.01 -14.37
C GLN A 630 21.14 -20.24 -13.51
N SER A 631 20.34 -19.19 -13.27
CA SER A 631 19.22 -19.26 -12.33
C SER A 631 17.85 -19.26 -12.99
N HIS A 632 17.74 -18.79 -14.24
CA HIS A 632 16.46 -18.55 -14.91
C HIS A 632 15.43 -17.76 -14.07
N ASP A 633 15.92 -16.90 -13.17
CA ASP A 633 15.10 -16.12 -12.24
C ASP A 633 14.24 -15.08 -12.97
N ASP A 634 12.98 -14.96 -12.56
CA ASP A 634 11.99 -14.11 -13.20
C ASP A 634 12.33 -12.61 -13.06
N LYS A 635 12.89 -12.18 -11.92
CA LYS A 635 13.30 -10.79 -11.66
C LYS A 635 14.50 -10.40 -12.52
N ILE A 636 15.46 -11.31 -12.71
CA ILE A 636 16.61 -11.11 -13.60
C ILE A 636 16.14 -10.98 -15.05
N GLN A 637 15.26 -11.88 -15.50
CA GLN A 637 14.69 -11.83 -16.84
C GLN A 637 13.90 -10.52 -17.07
N TYR A 638 13.07 -10.10 -16.11
CA TYR A 638 12.38 -8.81 -16.17
C TYR A 638 13.37 -7.63 -16.27
N ARG A 639 14.43 -7.63 -15.46
CA ARG A 639 15.45 -6.57 -15.46
C ARG A 639 16.20 -6.50 -16.79
N LEU A 640 16.57 -7.63 -17.38
CA LEU A 640 17.17 -7.69 -18.72
C LEU A 640 16.22 -7.13 -19.78
N GLY A 641 14.94 -7.51 -19.72
CA GLY A 641 13.91 -6.95 -20.60
C GLY A 641 13.80 -5.42 -20.49
N TRP A 642 13.81 -4.89 -19.26
CA TRP A 642 13.75 -3.45 -19.02
C TRP A 642 15.00 -2.71 -19.49
N MET A 643 16.19 -3.27 -19.27
CA MET A 643 17.45 -2.68 -19.75
C MET A 643 17.50 -2.61 -21.28
N LEU A 644 17.06 -3.67 -21.96
CA LEU A 644 16.94 -3.73 -23.43
C LEU A 644 15.88 -2.76 -23.97
N GLN A 645 14.72 -2.66 -23.31
CA GLN A 645 13.66 -1.74 -23.73
C GLN A 645 14.09 -0.27 -23.67
N ASN A 646 14.91 0.09 -22.67
CA ASN A 646 15.31 1.46 -22.39
C ASN A 646 16.72 1.81 -22.89
N GLY A 647 17.49 0.83 -23.38
CA GLY A 647 18.87 1.03 -23.81
C GLY A 647 19.81 1.39 -22.64
N ILE A 648 19.62 0.76 -21.48
CA ILE A 648 20.46 0.99 -20.29
C ILE A 648 21.55 -0.08 -20.25
N GLY A 649 22.81 0.31 -20.43
CA GLY A 649 23.94 -0.63 -20.46
C GLY A 649 23.98 -1.52 -21.71
N THR A 650 23.12 -1.26 -22.69
CA THR A 650 23.01 -1.94 -23.98
C THR A 650 22.34 -1.01 -24.98
N GLU A 651 22.43 -1.31 -26.28
CA GLU A 651 21.56 -0.66 -27.27
C GLU A 651 20.10 -1.07 -27.04
N LYS A 652 19.17 -0.19 -27.42
CA LYS A 652 17.75 -0.45 -27.31
C LYS A 652 17.33 -1.55 -28.27
N ASP A 653 16.79 -2.64 -27.73
CA ASP A 653 16.27 -3.78 -28.50
C ASP A 653 14.91 -4.23 -27.94
N ILE A 654 13.84 -3.81 -28.61
CA ILE A 654 12.47 -4.15 -28.21
C ILE A 654 12.16 -5.64 -28.43
N GLY A 655 12.76 -6.25 -29.46
CA GLY A 655 12.51 -7.65 -29.82
C GLY A 655 13.09 -8.60 -28.76
N GLU A 656 14.34 -8.38 -28.37
CA GLU A 656 14.98 -9.15 -27.30
C GLU A 656 14.31 -8.84 -25.94
N ALA A 657 13.92 -7.58 -25.69
CA ALA A 657 13.17 -7.23 -24.47
C ALA A 657 11.87 -8.03 -24.33
N LYS A 658 11.10 -8.16 -25.42
CA LYS A 658 9.86 -8.94 -25.46
C LYS A 658 10.09 -10.41 -25.10
N GLN A 659 11.15 -11.02 -25.62
CA GLN A 659 11.50 -12.41 -25.30
C GLN A 659 11.82 -12.60 -23.82
N TYR A 660 12.56 -11.67 -23.21
CA TYR A 660 12.86 -11.72 -21.79
C TYR A 660 11.60 -11.50 -20.92
N TYR A 661 10.71 -10.59 -21.31
CA TYR A 661 9.42 -10.44 -20.63
C TYR A 661 8.52 -11.67 -20.77
N GLU A 662 8.51 -12.34 -21.92
CA GLU A 662 7.77 -13.60 -22.09
C GLU A 662 8.30 -14.71 -21.19
N LYS A 663 9.63 -14.85 -21.07
CA LYS A 663 10.25 -15.80 -20.13
C LYS A 663 9.82 -15.51 -18.69
N SER A 664 9.95 -14.26 -18.25
CA SER A 664 9.63 -13.84 -16.90
C SER A 664 8.13 -13.98 -16.59
N ALA A 665 7.27 -13.64 -17.54
CA ALA A 665 5.82 -13.80 -17.44
C ALA A 665 5.39 -15.27 -17.29
N LYS A 666 6.08 -16.21 -17.93
CA LYS A 666 5.81 -17.66 -17.78
C LYS A 666 6.04 -18.15 -16.35
N LEU A 667 6.95 -17.52 -15.63
CA LEU A 667 7.24 -17.79 -14.22
C LEU A 667 6.31 -17.03 -13.26
N GLY A 668 5.28 -16.34 -13.79
CA GLY A 668 4.28 -15.65 -13.00
C GLY A 668 4.62 -14.19 -12.67
N ASN A 669 5.71 -13.64 -13.21
CA ASN A 669 6.07 -12.23 -12.96
C ASN A 669 5.05 -11.27 -13.59
N THR A 670 4.27 -10.61 -12.73
CA THR A 670 3.20 -9.70 -13.15
C THR A 670 3.71 -8.43 -13.81
N PHE A 671 4.90 -7.94 -13.44
CA PHE A 671 5.53 -6.78 -14.07
C PHE A 671 5.97 -7.07 -15.50
N ALA A 672 6.48 -8.28 -15.74
CA ALA A 672 6.81 -8.75 -17.08
C ALA A 672 5.55 -8.93 -17.93
N CYS A 673 4.48 -9.51 -17.38
CA CYS A 673 3.17 -9.57 -18.06
C CYS A 673 2.69 -8.19 -18.49
N TYR A 674 2.74 -7.20 -17.60
CA TYR A 674 2.33 -5.82 -17.90
C TYR A 674 3.22 -5.17 -18.96
N SER A 675 4.54 -5.31 -18.86
CA SER A 675 5.49 -4.73 -19.81
C SER A 675 5.33 -5.35 -21.21
N LEU A 676 5.15 -6.67 -21.25
CA LEU A 676 4.84 -7.41 -22.48
C LEU A 676 3.53 -6.93 -23.11
N ALA A 677 2.47 -6.77 -22.31
CA ALA A 677 1.18 -6.28 -22.80
C ALA A 677 1.29 -4.86 -23.38
N LYS A 678 2.05 -3.96 -22.73
CA LYS A 678 2.30 -2.61 -23.28
C LYS A 678 3.01 -2.65 -24.62
N LEU A 679 4.01 -3.51 -24.78
CA LEU A 679 4.73 -3.65 -26.05
C LEU A 679 3.80 -4.19 -27.15
N ILE A 680 2.99 -5.20 -26.85
CA ILE A 680 2.01 -5.76 -27.80
C ILE A 680 0.98 -4.70 -28.22
N LEU A 681 0.43 -3.95 -27.27
CA LEU A 681 -0.57 -2.91 -27.56
C LEU A 681 0.02 -1.75 -28.37
N ALA A 682 1.27 -1.38 -28.14
CA ALA A 682 1.96 -0.36 -28.92
C ALA A 682 2.24 -0.82 -30.37
N GLU A 683 2.52 -2.11 -30.58
CA GLU A 683 2.64 -2.71 -31.92
C GLU A 683 1.30 -2.71 -32.67
N GLU A 684 0.20 -2.97 -31.96
CA GLU A 684 -1.16 -3.01 -32.54
C GLU A 684 -1.75 -1.62 -32.83
N ASN A 685 -1.32 -0.56 -32.11
CA ASN A 685 -1.81 0.82 -32.27
C ASN A 685 -0.66 1.86 -32.32
N PRO A 686 0.09 1.94 -33.45
CA PRO A 686 1.27 2.80 -33.56
C PRO A 686 0.96 4.32 -33.57
N GLU A 687 -0.29 4.75 -33.74
CA GLU A 687 -0.69 6.17 -33.76
C GLU A 687 -1.00 6.77 -32.37
N HIS A 688 -0.92 5.97 -31.31
CA HIS A 688 -1.05 6.41 -29.92
C HIS A 688 0.23 6.13 -29.15
N GLU A 689 1.29 6.87 -29.45
CA GLU A 689 2.42 6.99 -28.53
C GLU A 689 1.90 7.58 -27.21
N LEU A 690 1.75 6.72 -26.20
CA LEU A 690 1.57 7.15 -24.82
C LEU A 690 2.80 7.99 -24.43
N PRO A 691 2.59 9.15 -23.77
CA PRO A 691 3.67 10.10 -23.52
C PRO A 691 4.79 9.44 -22.71
N VAL A 692 6.01 9.56 -23.23
CA VAL A 692 7.25 9.21 -22.54
C VAL A 692 7.38 10.13 -21.33
N ILE A 693 7.18 9.59 -20.13
CA ILE A 693 7.53 10.28 -18.88
C ILE A 693 9.06 10.22 -18.79
N ARG A 694 9.70 11.38 -18.83
CA ARG A 694 11.16 11.57 -18.72
C ARG A 694 11.62 11.65 -17.29
#